data_AF-A0A9E5G3M0-F1
#
_entry.id   AF-A0A9E5G3M0-F1
#
_cell.length_a   1.000
_cell.length_b   1.000
_cell.length_c   1.000
_cell.angle_alpha   90.00
_cell.angle_beta   90.00
_cell.angle_gamma   90.00
#
_symmetry.space_group_name_H-M   'P 1'
#
loop_
_entity.id
_entity.type
_entity.pdbx_description
1 polymer ?
#
loop_
_entity_poly.entity_id
_entity_poly.type
_entity_poly.pdbx_seq_one_letter_code
_entity_poly.pdbx_strand_id
1 'polypeptide(L)'
;MELTDFLPVSKDDMLSRGWYSYDFLVVTGDAYVDHPSFGPVVIARVLEDMGFKVAILAQPKWKDASAFEAMGKPRFGVFIGAGNLDSMVAHYTAAKKPRSEDFYSPGKKAGLRPDRATIVYANRAREAFGGDMPIVIGGLEASLRRFSHYDYWDDKVRRGILFDSKADLLVFGMGEYATREIAKRLKHKIKPSEITDIRGTAFIAAGAETCVFEKAALPSFEETASSLRAYAEATRIEYEEHDPIRGVALCQSCQGRTLIVNPPAPLLGAQELDAVAALPFTREVHPMYDEMGGVPAIEEVRFSVIHNRGCFGACNFCALAFHQGRMIASRSHESVIREVEAMTHHPLWKGYVSDVGGPTANFRHPSCEMQKEHGMCAKKRCLSPVPCKNLDADHSDYLELLRKLREIPGVKKVFVRSGIRYDYMLEDKSDKFFSELVHHHISGQLKVAPEHCVNGVLDCMGKSHIEVYERFMDKYSRLNQRYDKEQYIVPYLMSSHPGCTLNDAVNLAEYLQSRGRQPEQVQDFYPTPGTISTCMYYTGLDPSTMKEVYVAKSFHEKELQRALLQWKRPEKRRLVLEALRAAGREDLIGFDKKCLVRPDTPKNTAYKGKDQGGDKPQSAQKGKPKSAPKPTEAVKVSGRAKGLGGKTAKITSTAPKPSYAAKNAAAKKPPVGSNKAPNAANKAPNAANKAPNSAKKAPSGAGAQKRGKG
;
A
#
# COMPACT_ATOMS: atom_id res chain seq x y z
N MET A 1 -27.11 -11.13 2.50
CA MET A 1 -26.31 -10.41 1.51
C MET A 1 -26.74 -10.98 0.18
N GLU A 2 -27.46 -10.19 -0.59
CA GLU A 2 -27.89 -10.55 -1.94
C GLU A 2 -26.77 -10.20 -2.93
N LEU A 3 -26.74 -10.82 -4.10
CA LEU A 3 -25.79 -10.43 -5.16
C LEU A 3 -26.01 -8.96 -5.59
N THR A 4 -27.24 -8.45 -5.44
CA THR A 4 -27.61 -7.05 -5.66
C THR A 4 -27.05 -6.06 -4.62
N ASP A 5 -26.37 -6.53 -3.58
CA ASP A 5 -25.66 -5.64 -2.64
C ASP A 5 -24.33 -5.16 -3.26
N PHE A 6 -23.69 -5.98 -4.12
CA PHE A 6 -22.44 -5.67 -4.83
C PHE A 6 -22.69 -4.91 -6.14
N LEU A 7 -21.87 -3.90 -6.46
CA LEU A 7 -21.95 -3.20 -7.75
C LEU A 7 -21.76 -4.18 -8.93
N PRO A 8 -22.54 -4.03 -10.02
CA PRO A 8 -22.56 -5.01 -11.10
C PRO A 8 -21.23 -5.13 -11.83
N VAL A 9 -20.83 -6.37 -12.14
CA VAL A 9 -19.58 -6.72 -12.85
C VAL A 9 -19.82 -7.38 -14.21
N SER A 10 -21.08 -7.67 -14.54
CA SER A 10 -21.52 -8.30 -15.79
C SER A 10 -22.85 -7.69 -16.31
N LYS A 11 -23.21 -8.03 -17.55
CA LYS A 11 -24.55 -7.71 -18.09
C LYS A 11 -25.67 -8.38 -17.31
N ASP A 12 -25.44 -9.57 -16.76
CA ASP A 12 -26.49 -10.32 -16.06
C ASP A 12 -26.79 -9.70 -14.69
N ASP A 13 -25.76 -9.20 -13.98
CA ASP A 13 -25.94 -8.38 -12.77
C ASP A 13 -26.73 -7.10 -13.09
N MET A 14 -26.40 -6.42 -14.19
CA MET A 14 -27.15 -5.25 -14.66
C MET A 14 -28.61 -5.60 -14.96
N LEU A 15 -28.88 -6.70 -15.68
CA LEU A 15 -30.23 -7.13 -16.03
C LEU A 15 -31.05 -7.54 -14.78
N SER A 16 -30.43 -8.19 -13.80
CA SER A 16 -31.08 -8.51 -12.51
C SER A 16 -31.53 -7.26 -11.75
N ARG A 17 -30.81 -6.14 -11.91
CA ARG A 17 -31.14 -4.81 -11.38
C ARG A 17 -32.14 -4.03 -12.26
N GLY A 18 -32.58 -4.58 -13.39
CA GLY A 18 -33.39 -3.88 -14.40
C GLY A 18 -32.63 -2.79 -15.16
N TRP A 19 -31.31 -2.89 -15.28
CA TRP A 19 -30.44 -1.89 -15.92
C TRP A 19 -30.04 -2.33 -17.34
N TYR A 20 -30.64 -1.71 -18.35
CA TYR A 20 -30.24 -1.90 -19.76
C TYR A 20 -29.07 -1.00 -20.20
N SER A 21 -28.59 -0.11 -19.33
CA SER A 21 -27.42 0.75 -19.51
C SER A 21 -26.92 1.27 -18.16
N TYR A 22 -25.68 1.77 -18.15
CA TYR A 22 -25.00 2.30 -16.98
C TYR A 22 -24.25 3.59 -17.32
N ASP A 23 -23.98 4.41 -16.31
CA ASP A 23 -23.50 5.78 -16.45
C ASP A 23 -21.97 5.87 -16.50
N PHE A 24 -21.30 5.17 -15.57
CA PHE A 24 -19.84 5.15 -15.45
C PHE A 24 -19.28 3.73 -15.29
N LEU A 25 -18.17 3.46 -15.99
CA LEU A 25 -17.36 2.27 -15.76
C LEU A 25 -16.24 2.59 -14.77
N VAL A 26 -16.01 1.74 -13.76
CA VAL A 26 -14.85 1.82 -12.87
C VAL A 26 -13.95 0.60 -13.09
N VAL A 27 -12.73 0.82 -13.56
CA VAL A 27 -11.76 -0.23 -13.90
C VAL A 27 -10.68 -0.31 -12.82
N THR A 28 -10.42 -1.51 -12.31
CA THR A 28 -9.43 -1.75 -11.25
C THR A 28 -8.48 -2.90 -11.59
N GLY A 29 -7.20 -2.74 -11.23
CA GLY A 29 -6.19 -3.80 -11.33
C GLY A 29 -6.22 -4.80 -10.17
N ASP A 30 -6.93 -4.51 -9.08
CA ASP A 30 -7.24 -5.49 -8.04
C ASP A 30 -8.52 -6.27 -8.39
N ALA A 31 -8.68 -7.46 -7.81
CA ALA A 31 -9.97 -8.14 -7.76
C ALA A 31 -11.01 -7.33 -6.97
N TYR A 32 -12.30 -7.54 -7.26
CA TYR A 32 -13.38 -6.80 -6.59
C TYR A 32 -13.58 -7.29 -5.16
N VAL A 33 -13.10 -6.50 -4.21
CA VAL A 33 -13.39 -6.61 -2.77
C VAL A 33 -14.06 -5.31 -2.35
N ASP A 34 -15.30 -5.40 -1.91
CA ASP A 34 -16.20 -4.26 -1.78
C ASP A 34 -16.10 -3.64 -0.38
N HIS A 35 -14.95 -3.04 -0.08
CA HIS A 35 -14.55 -2.60 1.25
C HIS A 35 -13.98 -1.16 1.22
N PRO A 36 -14.20 -0.30 2.24
CA PRO A 36 -13.74 1.10 2.25
C PRO A 36 -12.21 1.29 2.23
N SER A 37 -11.43 0.22 2.33
CA SER A 37 -9.98 0.25 2.14
C SER A 37 -9.54 0.09 0.67
N PHE A 38 -10.47 -0.15 -0.26
CA PHE A 38 -10.18 -0.36 -1.69
C PHE A 38 -10.44 0.92 -2.48
N GLY A 39 -9.38 1.65 -2.83
CA GLY A 39 -9.46 3.00 -3.44
C GLY A 39 -10.42 3.10 -4.64
N PRO A 40 -10.29 2.26 -5.68
CA PRO A 40 -11.21 2.27 -6.82
C PRO A 40 -12.67 1.97 -6.44
N VAL A 41 -12.91 1.16 -5.40
CA VAL A 41 -14.28 0.85 -4.92
C VAL A 41 -14.88 2.02 -4.14
N VAL A 42 -14.07 2.74 -3.35
CA VAL A 42 -14.51 4.00 -2.71
C VAL A 42 -14.99 4.99 -3.77
N ILE A 43 -14.25 5.14 -4.87
CA ILE A 43 -14.66 5.96 -6.03
C ILE A 43 -15.96 5.42 -6.66
N ALA A 44 -16.12 4.10 -6.81
CA ALA A 44 -17.34 3.50 -7.35
C ALA A 44 -18.58 3.74 -6.47
N ARG A 45 -18.47 3.55 -5.15
CA ARG A 45 -19.57 3.81 -4.20
C ARG A 45 -19.87 5.31 -4.05
N VAL A 46 -18.86 6.19 -4.16
CA VAL A 46 -19.05 7.66 -4.22
C VAL A 46 -19.81 8.10 -5.48
N LEU A 47 -19.65 7.40 -6.60
CA LEU A 47 -20.45 7.63 -7.81
C LEU A 47 -21.88 7.08 -7.67
N GLU A 48 -22.07 5.92 -7.05
CA GLU A 48 -23.39 5.34 -6.75
C GLU A 48 -24.22 6.25 -5.82
N ASP A 49 -23.60 6.79 -4.78
CA ASP A 49 -24.17 7.77 -3.82
C ASP A 49 -24.69 9.06 -4.50
N MET A 50 -24.11 9.45 -5.64
CA MET A 50 -24.62 10.55 -6.47
C MET A 50 -25.84 10.17 -7.33
N GLY A 51 -26.35 8.95 -7.20
CA GLY A 51 -27.44 8.40 -8.00
C GLY A 51 -27.04 8.01 -9.42
N PHE A 52 -25.76 7.68 -9.66
CA PHE A 52 -25.31 7.14 -10.95
C PHE A 52 -25.36 5.61 -10.97
N LYS A 53 -25.66 5.04 -12.14
CA LYS A 53 -25.49 3.61 -12.40
C LYS A 53 -24.02 3.30 -12.66
N VAL A 54 -23.36 2.68 -11.69
CA VAL A 54 -21.93 2.34 -11.78
C VAL A 54 -21.77 0.84 -12.07
N ALA A 55 -20.80 0.49 -12.91
CA ALA A 55 -20.37 -0.90 -13.11
C ALA A 55 -18.86 -1.04 -12.86
N ILE A 56 -18.44 -2.17 -12.29
CA ILE A 56 -17.04 -2.44 -11.94
C ILE A 56 -16.44 -3.46 -12.91
N LEU A 57 -15.25 -3.15 -13.43
CA LEU A 57 -14.45 -4.05 -14.26
C LEU A 57 -13.13 -4.33 -13.55
N ALA A 58 -13.12 -5.42 -12.76
CA ALA A 58 -11.97 -5.86 -12.00
C ALA A 58 -11.11 -6.85 -12.79
N GLN A 59 -9.81 -6.60 -12.86
CA GLN A 59 -8.83 -7.42 -13.59
C GLN A 59 -9.25 -7.83 -15.02
N PRO A 60 -9.67 -6.88 -15.88
CA PRO A 60 -10.01 -7.20 -17.27
C PRO A 60 -8.81 -7.75 -18.03
N LYS A 61 -9.04 -8.78 -18.84
CA LYS A 61 -8.06 -9.25 -19.83
C LYS A 61 -7.73 -8.08 -20.78
N TRP A 62 -6.44 -7.82 -20.98
CA TRP A 62 -5.94 -6.63 -21.66
C TRP A 62 -5.23 -6.90 -22.99
N LYS A 63 -5.36 -8.13 -23.54
CA LYS A 63 -4.76 -8.48 -24.83
C LYS A 63 -5.48 -7.80 -26.01
N ASP A 64 -6.76 -7.49 -25.81
CA ASP A 64 -7.72 -6.90 -26.73
C ASP A 64 -8.75 -6.08 -25.93
N ALA A 65 -9.73 -5.47 -26.60
CA ALA A 65 -10.76 -4.62 -26.01
C ALA A 65 -12.00 -5.37 -25.47
N SER A 66 -12.18 -6.66 -25.77
CA SER A 66 -13.47 -7.37 -25.58
C SER A 66 -13.97 -7.38 -24.12
N ALA A 67 -13.05 -7.39 -23.15
CA ALA A 67 -13.39 -7.33 -21.72
C ALA A 67 -14.04 -6.00 -21.31
N PHE A 68 -13.77 -4.90 -22.03
CA PHE A 68 -14.36 -3.59 -21.79
C PHE A 68 -15.72 -3.47 -22.51
N GLU A 69 -15.82 -4.01 -23.72
CA GLU A 69 -17.08 -4.09 -24.50
C GLU A 69 -18.12 -5.02 -23.87
N ALA A 70 -17.69 -5.95 -23.00
CA ALA A 70 -18.51 -7.00 -22.39
C ALA A 70 -19.78 -6.48 -21.70
N MET A 71 -19.76 -5.30 -21.07
CA MET A 71 -20.95 -4.67 -20.46
C MET A 71 -21.69 -3.67 -21.37
N GLY A 72 -21.13 -3.35 -22.55
CA GLY A 72 -21.58 -2.25 -23.41
C GLY A 72 -20.79 -0.96 -23.15
N LYS A 73 -21.23 0.16 -23.74
CA LYS A 73 -20.56 1.47 -23.61
C LYS A 73 -21.19 2.29 -22.46
N PRO A 74 -20.42 2.83 -21.50
CA PRO A 74 -20.94 3.72 -20.47
C PRO A 74 -21.47 5.03 -21.06
N ARG A 75 -22.41 5.69 -20.39
CA ARG A 75 -23.05 6.92 -20.90
C ARG A 75 -22.22 8.19 -20.74
N PHE A 76 -21.38 8.29 -19.70
CA PHE A 76 -20.68 9.54 -19.35
C PHE A 76 -19.16 9.42 -19.19
N GLY A 77 -18.60 8.24 -18.87
CA GLY A 77 -17.14 8.12 -18.71
C GLY A 77 -16.63 6.78 -18.17
N VAL A 78 -15.30 6.66 -18.12
CA VAL A 78 -14.55 5.57 -17.52
C VAL A 78 -13.58 6.12 -16.48
N PHE A 79 -13.63 5.63 -15.25
CA PHE A 79 -12.63 5.88 -14.20
C PHE A 79 -11.70 4.67 -14.08
N ILE A 80 -10.39 4.87 -13.96
CA ILE A 80 -9.38 3.79 -14.04
C ILE A 80 -8.32 3.95 -12.94
N GLY A 81 -8.00 2.86 -12.24
CA GLY A 81 -6.85 2.79 -11.32
C GLY A 81 -6.17 1.41 -11.32
N ALA A 82 -4.89 1.38 -10.94
CA ALA A 82 -4.09 0.15 -10.88
C ALA A 82 -4.51 -0.84 -9.77
N GLY A 83 -5.40 -0.43 -8.86
CA GLY A 83 -5.68 -1.07 -7.58
C GLY A 83 -5.16 -0.24 -6.40
N ASN A 84 -5.04 -0.88 -5.24
CA ASN A 84 -4.45 -0.30 -4.03
C ASN A 84 -2.92 -0.27 -4.06
N LEU A 85 -2.31 -1.10 -4.90
CA LEU A 85 -0.88 -1.12 -5.18
C LEU A 85 -0.56 -0.58 -6.58
N ASP A 86 0.67 -0.11 -6.73
CA ASP A 86 1.32 0.07 -8.02
C ASP A 86 1.46 -1.29 -8.73
N SER A 87 1.11 -1.37 -10.02
CA SER A 87 1.09 -2.67 -10.72
C SER A 87 2.48 -3.30 -10.85
N MET A 88 3.53 -2.48 -10.97
CA MET A 88 4.90 -2.99 -11.03
C MET A 88 5.36 -3.49 -9.67
N VAL A 89 4.96 -2.85 -8.57
CA VAL A 89 5.22 -3.34 -7.20
C VAL A 89 4.45 -4.63 -6.91
N ALA A 90 3.23 -4.78 -7.45
CA ALA A 90 2.43 -5.99 -7.37
C ALA A 90 3.01 -7.16 -8.18
N HIS A 91 3.74 -6.90 -9.27
CA HIS A 91 4.39 -7.93 -10.09
C HIS A 91 5.84 -8.24 -9.71
N TYR A 92 6.61 -7.26 -9.27
CA TYR A 92 8.06 -7.39 -9.09
C TYR A 92 8.51 -7.08 -7.67
N THR A 93 9.64 -7.68 -7.31
CA THR A 93 10.43 -7.34 -6.13
C THR A 93 11.36 -6.16 -6.41
N ALA A 94 11.89 -5.52 -5.37
CA ALA A 94 12.95 -4.49 -5.49
C ALA A 94 14.18 -4.95 -6.30
N ALA A 95 14.39 -6.26 -6.39
CA ALA A 95 15.45 -6.93 -7.14
C ALA A 95 15.11 -7.17 -8.64
N LYS A 96 14.05 -6.54 -9.18
CA LYS A 96 13.47 -6.80 -10.52
C LYS A 96 13.05 -8.25 -10.80
N LYS A 97 13.00 -9.13 -9.79
CA LYS A 97 12.52 -10.52 -9.92
C LYS A 97 10.99 -10.57 -9.81
N PRO A 98 10.26 -11.27 -10.70
CA PRO A 98 8.82 -11.45 -10.60
C PRO A 98 8.37 -12.11 -9.29
N ARG A 99 7.14 -11.84 -8.87
CA ARG A 99 6.45 -12.46 -7.73
C ARG A 99 5.62 -13.65 -8.18
N SER A 100 5.54 -14.66 -7.33
CA SER A 100 4.68 -15.84 -7.51
C SER A 100 3.27 -15.66 -6.96
N GLU A 101 3.06 -14.68 -6.06
CA GLU A 101 1.79 -14.40 -5.39
C GLU A 101 1.41 -12.92 -5.56
N ASP A 102 0.14 -12.63 -5.84
CA ASP A 102 -0.51 -11.32 -5.66
C ASP A 102 -1.72 -11.48 -4.74
N PHE A 103 -1.67 -10.87 -3.56
CA PHE A 103 -2.72 -11.00 -2.53
C PHE A 103 -4.01 -10.26 -2.88
N TYR A 104 -3.97 -9.33 -3.84
CA TYR A 104 -5.13 -8.62 -4.37
C TYR A 104 -5.72 -9.31 -5.62
N SER A 105 -5.21 -10.49 -5.99
CA SER A 105 -5.72 -11.34 -7.06
C SER A 105 -6.41 -12.60 -6.49
N PRO A 106 -7.38 -13.20 -7.20
CA PRO A 106 -8.08 -14.40 -6.74
C PRO A 106 -7.13 -15.59 -6.57
N GLY A 107 -7.26 -16.34 -5.48
CA GLY A 107 -6.42 -17.49 -5.18
C GLY A 107 -4.91 -17.17 -5.10
N LYS A 108 -4.56 -15.92 -4.76
CA LYS A 108 -3.20 -15.33 -4.85
C LYS A 108 -2.57 -15.27 -6.25
N LYS A 109 -3.31 -15.54 -7.32
CA LYS A 109 -2.73 -15.81 -8.65
C LYS A 109 -2.07 -14.57 -9.26
N ALA A 110 -0.74 -14.59 -9.37
CA ALA A 110 0.03 -13.55 -10.06
C ALA A 110 -0.28 -13.49 -11.57
N GLY A 111 -0.04 -12.33 -12.19
CA GLY A 111 -0.20 -12.13 -13.63
C GLY A 111 -1.64 -11.96 -14.11
N LEU A 112 -2.54 -11.45 -13.26
CA LEU A 112 -3.94 -11.12 -13.60
C LEU A 112 -4.18 -9.62 -13.82
N ARG A 113 -3.14 -8.78 -13.78
CA ARG A 113 -3.15 -7.38 -14.23
C ARG A 113 -1.99 -7.15 -15.23
N PRO A 114 -1.97 -6.05 -16.01
CA PRO A 114 -0.83 -5.65 -16.83
C PRO A 114 0.27 -4.93 -16.02
N ASP A 115 1.50 -4.92 -16.56
CA ASP A 115 2.52 -3.94 -16.18
C ASP A 115 2.05 -2.52 -16.57
N ARG A 116 2.19 -1.56 -15.64
CA ARG A 116 1.68 -0.18 -15.75
C ARG A 116 0.19 -0.17 -16.10
N ALA A 117 -0.59 -0.94 -15.33
CA ALA A 117 -2.00 -1.26 -15.56
C ALA A 117 -2.86 -0.05 -15.96
N THR A 118 -2.66 1.12 -15.35
CA THR A 118 -3.41 2.35 -15.65
C THR A 118 -3.25 2.78 -17.11
N ILE A 119 -2.04 2.70 -17.66
CA ILE A 119 -1.75 3.05 -19.07
C ILE A 119 -2.44 2.05 -19.99
N VAL A 120 -2.32 0.75 -19.69
CA VAL A 120 -2.86 -0.32 -20.52
C VAL A 120 -4.39 -0.28 -20.54
N TYR A 121 -5.03 -0.17 -19.38
CA TYR A 121 -6.49 -0.08 -19.27
C TYR A 121 -7.06 1.20 -19.89
N ALA A 122 -6.38 2.35 -19.79
CA ALA A 122 -6.78 3.57 -20.49
C ALA A 122 -6.76 3.40 -22.01
N ASN A 123 -5.72 2.76 -22.56
CA ASN A 123 -5.66 2.46 -23.98
C ASN A 123 -6.76 1.46 -24.42
N ARG A 124 -7.09 0.44 -23.61
CA ARG A 124 -8.21 -0.49 -23.93
C ARG A 124 -9.59 0.14 -23.81
N ALA A 125 -9.83 1.03 -22.85
CA ALA A 125 -11.07 1.81 -22.77
C ALA A 125 -11.20 2.76 -23.98
N ARG A 126 -10.09 3.36 -24.45
CA ARG A 126 -10.05 4.21 -25.65
C ARG A 126 -10.34 3.40 -26.92
N GLU A 127 -9.84 2.16 -27.00
CA GLU A 127 -10.08 1.22 -28.09
C GLU A 127 -11.56 0.76 -28.13
N ALA A 128 -12.10 0.31 -27.00
CA ALA A 128 -13.49 -0.18 -26.88
C ALA A 128 -14.56 0.90 -27.11
N PHE A 129 -14.30 2.14 -26.70
CA PHE A 129 -15.33 3.19 -26.64
C PHE A 129 -15.07 4.41 -27.54
N GLY A 130 -13.89 4.52 -28.14
CA GLY A 130 -13.53 5.57 -29.10
C GLY A 130 -13.02 6.88 -28.49
N GLY A 131 -12.72 7.84 -29.37
CA GLY A 131 -12.11 9.13 -29.02
C GLY A 131 -12.96 9.99 -28.08
N ASP A 132 -14.27 10.02 -28.27
CA ASP A 132 -15.17 10.93 -27.52
C ASP A 132 -15.52 10.45 -26.10
N MET A 133 -15.07 9.26 -25.69
CA MET A 133 -15.35 8.73 -24.35
C MET A 133 -14.44 9.38 -23.30
N PRO A 134 -14.97 10.07 -22.26
CA PRO A 134 -14.14 10.60 -21.19
C PRO A 134 -13.44 9.49 -20.39
N ILE A 135 -12.11 9.54 -20.30
CA ILE A 135 -11.29 8.63 -19.51
C ILE A 135 -10.59 9.43 -18.41
N VAL A 136 -10.84 9.04 -17.16
CA VAL A 136 -10.25 9.62 -15.95
C VAL A 136 -9.35 8.57 -15.29
N ILE A 137 -8.07 8.87 -15.09
CA ILE A 137 -7.13 7.98 -14.39
C ILE A 137 -6.86 8.46 -12.97
N GLY A 138 -6.59 7.54 -12.04
CA GLY A 138 -6.33 7.91 -10.64
C GLY A 138 -5.72 6.79 -9.79
N GLY A 139 -5.78 6.98 -8.48
CA GLY A 139 -5.13 6.09 -7.50
C GLY A 139 -3.61 6.23 -7.46
N LEU A 140 -2.96 5.30 -6.75
CA LEU A 140 -1.53 5.40 -6.39
C LEU A 140 -0.61 5.48 -7.63
N GLU A 141 -0.78 4.57 -8.59
CA GLU A 141 0.08 4.46 -9.77
C GLU A 141 0.09 5.73 -10.63
N ALA A 142 -1.09 6.35 -10.84
CA ALA A 142 -1.23 7.60 -11.56
C ALA A 142 -0.72 8.79 -10.75
N SER A 143 -1.13 8.89 -9.48
CA SER A 143 -0.75 9.98 -8.57
C SER A 143 0.75 10.14 -8.42
N LEU A 144 1.52 9.04 -8.40
CA LEU A 144 2.98 9.03 -8.28
C LEU A 144 3.73 9.26 -9.60
N ARG A 145 3.02 9.28 -10.74
CA ARG A 145 3.56 9.48 -12.09
C ARG A 145 2.92 10.67 -12.82
N ARG A 146 2.29 11.58 -12.08
CA ARG A 146 1.61 12.75 -12.66
C ARG A 146 2.60 13.64 -13.43
N PHE A 147 3.77 13.91 -12.85
CA PHE A 147 4.90 14.63 -13.47
C PHE A 147 5.89 13.68 -14.16
N SER A 148 6.90 14.25 -14.79
CA SER A 148 8.07 13.52 -15.29
C SER A 148 8.84 12.85 -14.15
N HIS A 149 9.07 11.54 -14.26
CA HIS A 149 9.51 10.69 -13.15
C HIS A 149 10.54 9.65 -13.61
N TYR A 150 11.52 9.34 -12.76
CA TYR A 150 12.38 8.18 -12.96
C TYR A 150 11.57 6.89 -12.77
N ASP A 151 11.51 6.06 -13.82
CA ASP A 151 10.93 4.73 -13.78
C ASP A 151 12.06 3.70 -13.57
N TYR A 152 12.12 3.13 -12.36
CA TYR A 152 13.14 2.16 -11.97
C TYR A 152 13.24 0.94 -12.89
N TRP A 153 12.12 0.52 -13.50
CA TRP A 153 12.05 -0.73 -14.26
C TRP A 153 12.71 -0.54 -15.63
N ASP A 154 12.35 0.54 -16.31
CA ASP A 154 12.92 0.98 -17.60
C ASP A 154 14.30 1.65 -17.46
N ASP A 155 14.70 2.04 -16.24
CA ASP A 155 15.94 2.77 -15.89
C ASP A 155 16.11 4.10 -16.65
N LYS A 156 15.03 4.90 -16.69
CA LYS A 156 15.01 6.21 -17.38
C LYS A 156 13.96 7.17 -16.79
N VAL A 157 14.10 8.46 -17.09
CA VAL A 157 13.00 9.42 -16.88
C VAL A 157 11.92 9.20 -17.94
N ARG A 158 10.67 9.05 -17.49
CA ARG A 158 9.47 9.05 -18.33
C ARG A 158 8.71 10.35 -18.08
N ARG A 159 8.05 10.87 -19.12
CA ARG A 159 7.09 11.98 -19.04
C ARG A 159 5.87 11.61 -18.17
N GLY A 160 5.09 12.61 -17.78
CA GLY A 160 3.85 12.43 -17.00
C GLY A 160 2.87 11.43 -17.62
N ILE A 161 2.25 10.58 -16.79
CA ILE A 161 1.45 9.41 -17.21
C ILE A 161 0.26 9.74 -18.14
N LEU A 162 -0.27 10.96 -18.12
CA LEU A 162 -1.30 11.41 -19.06
C LEU A 162 -0.84 11.31 -20.53
N PHE A 163 0.43 11.64 -20.82
CA PHE A 163 0.98 11.56 -22.17
C PHE A 163 1.08 10.12 -22.71
N ASP A 164 1.27 9.14 -21.83
CA ASP A 164 1.39 7.72 -22.19
C ASP A 164 0.03 7.00 -22.22
N SER A 165 -0.87 7.35 -21.31
CA SER A 165 -2.19 6.73 -21.16
C SER A 165 -3.24 7.26 -22.14
N LYS A 166 -3.09 8.51 -22.63
CA LYS A 166 -4.11 9.22 -23.42
C LYS A 166 -5.48 9.29 -22.73
N ALA A 167 -5.48 9.26 -21.41
CA ALA A 167 -6.60 9.67 -20.59
C ALA A 167 -6.75 11.20 -20.64
N ASP A 168 -7.96 11.68 -20.41
CA ASP A 168 -8.31 13.09 -20.58
C ASP A 168 -8.06 13.89 -19.29
N LEU A 169 -8.27 13.27 -18.13
CA LEU A 169 -8.03 13.83 -16.80
C LEU A 169 -7.30 12.82 -15.91
N LEU A 170 -6.47 13.33 -15.00
CA LEU A 170 -5.88 12.57 -13.89
C LEU A 170 -6.39 13.13 -12.56
N VAL A 171 -6.73 12.26 -11.61
CA VAL A 171 -7.05 12.62 -10.22
C VAL A 171 -5.94 12.11 -9.30
N PHE A 172 -5.39 12.99 -8.46
CA PHE A 172 -4.32 12.65 -7.52
C PHE A 172 -4.74 12.87 -6.07
N GLY A 173 -4.17 12.06 -5.17
CA GLY A 173 -4.55 12.02 -3.76
C GLY A 173 -5.97 11.55 -3.49
N MET A 174 -6.66 12.23 -2.57
CA MET A 174 -8.00 11.85 -2.10
C MET A 174 -9.04 12.32 -3.14
N GLY A 175 -9.43 11.40 -4.00
CA GLY A 175 -10.13 11.70 -5.25
C GLY A 175 -11.62 11.97 -5.14
N GLU A 176 -12.22 11.90 -3.94
CA GLU A 176 -13.68 11.96 -3.77
C GLU A 176 -14.30 13.28 -4.27
N TYR A 177 -13.79 14.44 -3.85
CA TYR A 177 -14.29 15.74 -4.32
C TYR A 177 -14.16 15.89 -5.84
N ALA A 178 -12.97 15.59 -6.37
CA ALA A 178 -12.69 15.70 -7.80
C ALA A 178 -13.59 14.76 -8.62
N THR A 179 -13.78 13.52 -8.16
CA THR A 179 -14.68 12.54 -8.78
C THR A 179 -16.12 13.07 -8.81
N ARG A 180 -16.62 13.61 -7.69
CA ARG A 180 -18.00 14.13 -7.63
C ARG A 180 -18.22 15.28 -8.62
N GLU A 181 -17.31 16.25 -8.68
CA GLU A 181 -17.45 17.39 -9.60
C GLU A 181 -17.21 16.99 -11.08
N ILE A 182 -16.24 16.13 -11.37
CA ILE A 182 -16.03 15.58 -12.74
C ILE A 182 -17.30 14.83 -13.19
N ALA A 183 -17.81 13.89 -12.39
CA ALA A 183 -18.97 13.08 -12.76
C ALA A 183 -20.23 13.92 -13.01
N LYS A 184 -20.45 14.95 -12.18
CA LYS A 184 -21.50 15.96 -12.38
C LYS A 184 -21.32 16.70 -13.71
N ARG A 185 -20.12 17.16 -14.05
CA ARG A 185 -19.86 17.87 -15.33
C ARG A 185 -20.01 16.97 -16.56
N LEU A 186 -19.53 15.73 -16.49
CA LEU A 186 -19.69 14.73 -17.56
C LEU A 186 -21.17 14.34 -17.78
N LYS A 187 -21.99 14.25 -16.71
CA LYS A 187 -23.47 14.10 -16.80
C LYS A 187 -24.11 15.24 -17.61
N HIS A 188 -23.59 16.46 -17.48
CA HIS A 188 -23.99 17.64 -18.24
C HIS A 188 -23.32 17.78 -19.62
N LYS A 189 -22.54 16.78 -20.06
CA LYS A 189 -21.81 16.73 -21.34
C LYS A 189 -20.76 17.82 -21.54
N ILE A 190 -20.26 18.42 -20.46
CA ILE A 190 -19.09 19.31 -20.52
C ILE A 190 -17.89 18.44 -20.91
N LYS A 191 -17.10 18.87 -21.91
CA LYS A 191 -15.95 18.07 -22.38
C LYS A 191 -14.84 18.06 -21.33
N PRO A 192 -14.07 16.96 -21.20
CA PRO A 192 -12.92 16.92 -20.28
C PRO A 192 -11.93 18.07 -20.45
N SER A 193 -11.73 18.54 -21.69
CA SER A 193 -10.87 19.70 -22.01
C SER A 193 -11.35 21.04 -21.43
N GLU A 194 -12.60 21.12 -20.97
CA GLU A 194 -13.19 22.31 -20.34
C GLU A 194 -13.17 22.21 -18.80
N ILE A 195 -12.69 21.08 -18.24
CA ILE A 195 -12.66 20.81 -16.80
C ILE A 195 -11.26 21.11 -16.25
N THR A 196 -10.88 22.39 -16.25
CA THR A 196 -9.53 22.88 -15.94
C THR A 196 -9.36 23.45 -14.52
N ASP A 197 -10.46 23.57 -13.78
CA ASP A 197 -10.62 24.33 -12.53
C ASP A 197 -10.81 23.47 -11.26
N ILE A 198 -10.72 22.13 -11.38
CA ILE A 198 -10.90 21.21 -10.25
C ILE A 198 -9.56 20.96 -9.55
N ARG A 199 -9.47 21.28 -8.25
CA ARG A 199 -8.32 20.95 -7.40
C ARG A 199 -8.15 19.43 -7.22
N GLY A 200 -6.91 18.97 -7.09
CA GLY A 200 -6.56 17.55 -7.06
C GLY A 200 -6.61 16.85 -8.42
N THR A 201 -6.64 17.61 -9.52
CA THR A 201 -6.63 17.07 -10.89
C THR A 201 -5.43 17.52 -11.71
N ALA A 202 -5.17 16.83 -12.82
CA ALA A 202 -4.22 17.25 -13.84
C ALA A 202 -4.77 16.97 -15.24
N PHE A 203 -4.34 17.78 -16.21
CA PHE A 203 -4.73 17.73 -17.62
C PHE A 203 -3.58 18.19 -18.52
N ILE A 204 -3.71 17.98 -19.84
CA ILE A 204 -2.75 18.47 -20.83
C ILE A 204 -3.39 19.61 -21.63
N ALA A 205 -2.69 20.74 -21.72
CA ALA A 205 -3.09 21.93 -22.49
C ALA A 205 -2.08 22.27 -23.59
N ALA A 206 -2.42 23.25 -24.43
CA ALA A 206 -1.50 23.81 -25.42
C ALA A 206 -0.33 24.54 -24.73
N GLY A 207 -0.62 25.37 -23.73
CA GLY A 207 0.37 26.05 -22.91
C GLY A 207 -0.10 26.27 -21.46
N ALA A 208 0.66 27.08 -20.71
CA ALA A 208 0.40 27.34 -19.29
C ALA A 208 -0.66 28.43 -19.04
N GLU A 209 -0.99 29.24 -20.05
CA GLU A 209 -2.08 30.23 -20.03
C GLU A 209 -3.44 29.61 -19.71
N THR A 210 -3.67 28.35 -20.10
CA THR A 210 -4.90 27.59 -19.81
C THR A 210 -5.09 27.31 -18.31
N CYS A 211 -4.04 27.41 -17.47
CA CYS A 211 -4.17 27.24 -16.02
C CYS A 211 -4.83 28.47 -15.36
N VAL A 212 -6.02 28.24 -14.78
CA VAL A 212 -6.85 29.25 -14.08
C VAL A 212 -6.39 29.60 -12.67
N PHE A 213 -5.53 28.78 -12.07
CA PHE A 213 -4.94 29.02 -10.76
C PHE A 213 -3.63 29.83 -10.85
N GLU A 214 -3.22 30.41 -9.72
CA GLU A 214 -1.81 30.75 -9.48
C GLU A 214 -0.94 29.52 -9.71
N LYS A 215 0.25 29.72 -10.29
CA LYS A 215 1.06 28.63 -10.86
C LYS A 215 2.56 28.89 -10.82
N ALA A 216 3.32 27.84 -10.55
CA ALA A 216 4.75 27.78 -10.74
C ALA A 216 5.11 26.90 -11.95
N ALA A 217 6.21 27.22 -12.61
CA ALA A 217 6.79 26.39 -13.67
C ALA A 217 7.73 25.35 -13.08
N LEU A 218 7.63 24.11 -13.54
CA LEU A 218 8.63 23.07 -13.35
C LEU A 218 9.60 23.04 -14.55
N PRO A 219 10.86 22.62 -14.35
CA PRO A 219 11.71 22.21 -15.46
C PRO A 219 11.00 21.19 -16.36
N SER A 220 11.18 21.32 -17.67
CA SER A 220 10.48 20.53 -18.69
C SER A 220 10.78 19.02 -18.60
N PHE A 221 9.99 18.20 -19.29
CA PHE A 221 10.33 16.79 -19.48
C PHE A 221 11.72 16.64 -20.14
N GLU A 222 12.00 17.47 -21.15
CA GLU A 222 13.26 17.47 -21.88
C GLU A 222 14.47 17.83 -20.99
N GLU A 223 14.32 18.82 -20.10
CA GLU A 223 15.35 19.18 -19.10
C GLU A 223 15.50 18.13 -18.00
N THR A 224 14.38 17.63 -17.43
CA THR A 224 14.43 16.62 -16.36
C THR A 224 14.94 15.26 -16.85
N ALA A 225 14.79 14.94 -18.14
CA ALA A 225 15.36 13.75 -18.75
C ALA A 225 16.86 13.89 -19.11
N SER A 226 17.37 15.11 -19.29
CA SER A 226 18.76 15.37 -19.69
C SER A 226 19.67 15.90 -18.57
N SER A 227 19.10 16.45 -17.49
CA SER A 227 19.83 17.05 -16.36
C SER A 227 19.35 16.52 -15.02
N LEU A 228 20.25 15.83 -14.31
CA LEU A 228 20.02 15.31 -12.96
C LEU A 228 19.69 16.44 -11.96
N ARG A 229 20.27 17.64 -12.16
CA ARG A 229 19.97 18.82 -11.34
C ARG A 229 18.59 19.40 -11.63
N ALA A 230 18.15 19.39 -12.89
CA ALA A 230 16.78 19.80 -13.25
C ALA A 230 15.74 18.82 -12.68
N TYR A 231 16.03 17.51 -12.71
CA TYR A 231 15.19 16.49 -12.06
C TYR A 231 15.07 16.71 -10.54
N ALA A 232 16.19 17.02 -9.87
CA ALA A 232 16.19 17.33 -8.45
C ALA A 232 15.41 18.63 -8.13
N GLU A 233 15.56 19.67 -8.95
CA GLU A 233 14.85 20.94 -8.76
C GLU A 233 13.34 20.80 -9.02
N ALA A 234 12.93 20.02 -10.04
CA ALA A 234 11.54 19.65 -10.24
C ALA A 234 10.98 18.93 -9.00
N THR A 235 11.68 17.89 -8.50
CA THR A 235 11.29 17.17 -7.28
C THR A 235 11.16 18.10 -6.06
N ARG A 236 12.04 19.10 -5.93
CA ARG A 236 11.99 20.09 -4.84
C ARG A 236 10.71 20.93 -4.90
N ILE A 237 10.42 21.51 -6.06
CA ILE A 237 9.22 22.35 -6.27
C ILE A 237 7.94 21.50 -6.12
N GLU A 238 7.94 20.27 -6.67
CA GLU A 238 6.82 19.33 -6.55
C GLU A 238 6.46 18.97 -5.10
N TYR A 239 7.44 18.93 -4.18
CA TYR A 239 7.21 18.71 -2.75
C TYR A 239 6.91 19.98 -1.97
N GLU A 240 7.48 21.11 -2.36
CA GLU A 240 7.17 22.40 -1.75
C GLU A 240 5.73 22.81 -2.03
N GLU A 241 5.21 22.60 -3.25
CA GLU A 241 3.83 23.00 -3.61
C GLU A 241 2.75 21.92 -3.40
N HIS A 242 3.11 20.74 -2.87
CA HIS A 242 2.13 19.71 -2.51
C HIS A 242 1.46 19.97 -1.13
N ASP A 243 0.71 21.07 -1.06
CA ASP A 243 -0.10 21.47 0.09
C ASP A 243 -1.48 22.01 -0.34
N PRO A 244 -2.60 21.63 0.31
CA PRO A 244 -3.93 22.03 -0.14
C PRO A 244 -4.31 23.47 0.23
N ILE A 245 -3.66 24.12 1.19
CA ILE A 245 -3.98 25.50 1.59
C ILE A 245 -3.14 26.48 0.77
N ARG A 246 -1.83 26.33 0.79
CA ARG A 246 -0.87 27.30 0.21
C ARG A 246 -0.21 26.86 -1.09
N GLY A 247 -0.46 25.63 -1.57
CA GLY A 247 0.15 25.12 -2.79
C GLY A 247 -0.46 25.72 -4.05
N VAL A 248 0.38 26.05 -5.02
CA VAL A 248 -0.03 26.55 -6.35
C VAL A 248 -0.16 25.43 -7.38
N ALA A 249 -0.67 25.73 -8.58
CA ALA A 249 -0.64 24.79 -9.69
C ALA A 249 0.81 24.61 -10.22
N LEU A 250 1.12 23.44 -10.73
CA LEU A 250 2.42 23.12 -11.31
C LEU A 250 2.30 22.86 -12.81
N CYS A 251 2.99 23.67 -13.60
CA CYS A 251 3.02 23.59 -15.06
C CYS A 251 4.35 22.98 -15.52
N GLN A 252 4.32 21.86 -16.24
CA GLN A 252 5.50 21.23 -16.83
C GLN A 252 5.36 21.11 -18.35
N SER A 253 6.25 21.80 -19.07
CA SER A 253 6.35 21.66 -20.53
C SER A 253 6.85 20.26 -20.91
N CYS A 254 6.27 19.67 -21.94
CA CYS A 254 6.66 18.36 -22.49
C CYS A 254 6.19 18.26 -23.94
N GLN A 255 7.14 18.12 -24.88
CA GLN A 255 6.87 17.81 -26.29
C GLN A 255 5.86 18.77 -26.95
N GLY A 256 6.08 20.08 -26.79
CA GLY A 256 5.26 21.14 -27.41
C GLY A 256 3.88 21.35 -26.78
N ARG A 257 3.63 20.80 -25.59
CA ARG A 257 2.41 20.99 -24.80
C ARG A 257 2.76 21.16 -23.31
N THR A 258 1.80 21.57 -22.50
CA THR A 258 1.98 21.73 -21.05
C THR A 258 1.10 20.76 -20.29
N LEU A 259 1.70 19.96 -19.40
CA LEU A 259 0.99 19.31 -18.30
C LEU A 259 0.67 20.38 -17.25
N ILE A 260 -0.60 20.53 -16.91
CA ILE A 260 -1.05 21.37 -15.79
C ILE A 260 -1.54 20.43 -14.69
N VAL A 261 -0.93 20.53 -13.51
CA VAL A 261 -1.39 19.87 -12.28
C VAL A 261 -1.95 20.96 -11.36
N ASN A 262 -3.26 20.93 -11.13
CA ASN A 262 -3.93 21.90 -10.27
C ASN A 262 -3.51 21.74 -8.80
N PRO A 263 -3.72 22.76 -7.93
CA PRO A 263 -3.41 22.65 -6.51
C PRO A 263 -4.09 21.42 -5.88
N PRO A 264 -3.51 20.81 -4.83
CA PRO A 264 -4.15 19.69 -4.13
C PRO A 264 -5.58 20.02 -3.67
N ALA A 265 -6.45 19.00 -3.70
CA ALA A 265 -7.79 19.10 -3.15
C ALA A 265 -7.73 19.32 -1.63
N PRO A 266 -8.67 20.10 -1.04
CA PRO A 266 -8.82 20.14 0.40
C PRO A 266 -9.09 18.74 0.95
N LEU A 267 -8.72 18.52 2.21
CA LEU A 267 -9.06 17.26 2.89
C LEU A 267 -10.56 17.25 3.21
N LEU A 268 -11.18 16.06 3.14
CA LEU A 268 -12.53 15.84 3.65
C LEU A 268 -12.58 16.19 5.14
N GLY A 269 -13.57 16.97 5.56
CA GLY A 269 -13.88 17.15 6.98
C GLY A 269 -14.37 15.85 7.60
N ALA A 270 -14.38 15.78 8.94
CA ALA A 270 -14.72 14.55 9.67
C ALA A 270 -16.09 13.97 9.23
N GLN A 271 -17.12 14.81 9.12
CA GLN A 271 -18.46 14.41 8.67
C GLN A 271 -18.50 13.86 7.24
N GLU A 272 -17.67 14.38 6.33
CA GLU A 272 -17.62 13.94 4.93
C GLU A 272 -16.83 12.64 4.80
N LEU A 273 -15.74 12.49 5.55
CA LEU A 273 -14.97 11.25 5.65
C LEU A 273 -15.80 10.14 6.33
N ASP A 274 -16.64 10.51 7.29
CA ASP A 274 -17.61 9.61 7.93
C ASP A 274 -18.72 9.18 6.96
N ALA A 275 -19.26 10.11 6.17
CA ALA A 275 -20.23 9.78 5.11
C ALA A 275 -19.63 8.81 4.08
N VAL A 276 -18.38 9.04 3.65
CA VAL A 276 -17.65 8.13 2.74
C VAL A 276 -17.43 6.74 3.38
N ALA A 277 -17.15 6.66 4.68
CA ALA A 277 -16.98 5.38 5.38
C ALA A 277 -18.31 4.65 5.69
N ALA A 278 -19.43 5.37 5.69
CA ALA A 278 -20.79 4.86 5.92
C ALA A 278 -21.56 4.49 4.63
N LEU A 279 -20.93 4.62 3.46
CA LEU A 279 -21.48 4.13 2.19
C LEU A 279 -21.77 2.61 2.24
N PRO A 280 -22.69 2.08 1.41
CA PRO A 280 -23.19 0.70 1.51
C PRO A 280 -22.20 -0.34 0.95
N PHE A 281 -20.99 -0.40 1.52
CA PHE A 281 -20.04 -1.48 1.32
C PHE A 281 -20.58 -2.78 1.96
N THR A 282 -20.62 -3.86 1.19
CA THR A 282 -20.84 -5.22 1.71
C THR A 282 -19.73 -5.67 2.67
N ARG A 283 -18.55 -5.05 2.55
CA ARG A 283 -17.31 -5.37 3.28
C ARG A 283 -16.78 -6.78 3.01
N GLU A 284 -17.13 -7.35 1.85
CA GLU A 284 -16.78 -8.71 1.45
C GLU A 284 -16.08 -8.80 0.09
N VAL A 285 -15.56 -10.00 -0.21
CA VAL A 285 -15.09 -10.38 -1.54
C VAL A 285 -16.29 -10.69 -2.45
N HIS A 286 -16.23 -10.31 -3.73
CA HIS A 286 -17.30 -10.66 -4.68
C HIS A 286 -17.41 -12.20 -4.86
N PRO A 287 -18.61 -12.83 -4.71
CA PRO A 287 -18.75 -14.30 -4.70
C PRO A 287 -18.24 -15.03 -5.96
N MET A 288 -18.08 -14.33 -7.10
CA MET A 288 -17.49 -14.91 -8.30
C MET A 288 -16.04 -15.40 -8.13
N TYR A 289 -15.39 -15.08 -7.00
CA TYR A 289 -14.04 -15.55 -6.68
C TYR A 289 -14.03 -16.77 -5.74
N ASP A 290 -15.17 -17.28 -5.26
CA ASP A 290 -15.22 -18.35 -4.26
C ASP A 290 -14.60 -19.66 -4.80
N GLU A 291 -15.00 -20.08 -6.01
CA GLU A 291 -14.38 -21.23 -6.71
C GLU A 291 -12.90 -21.00 -7.08
N MET A 292 -12.44 -19.74 -7.05
CA MET A 292 -11.04 -19.35 -7.29
C MET A 292 -10.22 -19.28 -5.99
N GLY A 293 -10.80 -19.57 -4.82
CA GLY A 293 -10.15 -19.49 -3.52
C GLY A 293 -10.19 -18.11 -2.86
N GLY A 294 -11.14 -17.25 -3.24
CA GLY A 294 -11.33 -15.90 -2.69
C GLY A 294 -10.20 -14.91 -3.01
N VAL A 295 -10.24 -13.72 -2.41
CA VAL A 295 -9.23 -12.66 -2.57
C VAL A 295 -8.56 -12.37 -1.23
N PRO A 296 -7.33 -12.86 -0.98
CA PRO A 296 -6.71 -12.87 0.35
C PRO A 296 -6.52 -11.51 1.03
N ALA A 297 -6.45 -10.42 0.27
CA ALA A 297 -6.34 -9.06 0.81
C ALA A 297 -7.46 -8.67 1.80
N ILE A 298 -8.63 -9.32 1.74
CA ILE A 298 -9.71 -9.11 2.71
C ILE A 298 -9.30 -9.45 4.15
N GLU A 299 -8.47 -10.48 4.36
CA GLU A 299 -8.21 -11.04 5.70
C GLU A 299 -7.39 -10.10 6.60
N GLU A 300 -6.62 -9.18 6.02
CA GLU A 300 -5.93 -8.13 6.79
C GLU A 300 -6.84 -6.95 7.15
N VAL A 301 -7.95 -6.73 6.41
CA VAL A 301 -8.80 -5.53 6.55
C VAL A 301 -10.20 -5.78 7.13
N ARG A 302 -10.74 -7.00 7.01
CA ARG A 302 -12.11 -7.42 7.38
C ARG A 302 -12.59 -6.93 8.75
N PHE A 303 -11.68 -6.93 9.73
CA PHE A 303 -11.94 -6.52 11.12
C PHE A 303 -11.03 -5.38 11.59
N SER A 304 -10.50 -4.59 10.65
CA SER A 304 -9.71 -3.39 10.94
C SER A 304 -10.49 -2.13 10.58
N VAL A 305 -10.32 -1.06 11.35
CA VAL A 305 -10.91 0.25 11.02
C VAL A 305 -9.84 1.27 10.70
N ILE A 306 -9.98 1.91 9.53
CA ILE A 306 -9.21 3.09 9.15
C ILE A 306 -9.89 4.31 9.79
N HIS A 307 -9.19 5.01 10.69
CA HIS A 307 -9.71 6.18 11.40
C HIS A 307 -9.15 7.52 10.88
N ASN A 308 -8.04 7.50 10.14
CA ASN A 308 -7.37 8.69 9.61
C ASN A 308 -6.85 8.54 8.16
N ARG A 309 -6.43 9.66 7.57
CA ARG A 309 -5.76 9.78 6.27
C ARG A 309 -4.64 10.84 6.33
N GLY A 310 -3.63 10.71 5.48
CA GLY A 310 -2.47 11.61 5.42
C GLY A 310 -1.36 11.27 6.45
N CYS A 311 -0.18 11.87 6.30
CA CYS A 311 0.95 11.60 7.20
C CYS A 311 1.98 12.76 7.26
N PHE A 312 1.98 13.54 8.35
CA PHE A 312 3.01 14.57 8.59
C PHE A 312 4.40 14.00 8.88
N GLY A 313 4.48 12.69 9.12
CA GLY A 313 5.73 11.96 9.35
C GLY A 313 6.69 11.93 8.15
N ALA A 314 6.19 12.14 6.93
CA ALA A 314 6.93 12.59 5.74
C ALA A 314 8.35 12.00 5.51
N CYS A 315 8.48 10.66 5.59
CA CYS A 315 9.74 9.97 5.29
C CYS A 315 10.04 10.00 3.77
N ASN A 316 11.29 10.23 3.38
CA ASN A 316 11.70 10.52 1.99
C ASN A 316 11.47 9.36 1.01
N PHE A 317 11.43 8.13 1.50
CA PHE A 317 11.16 6.92 0.71
C PHE A 317 9.67 6.57 0.62
N CYS A 318 8.79 7.31 1.30
CA CYS A 318 7.39 6.94 1.49
C CYS A 318 6.45 7.72 0.56
N ALA A 319 5.70 7.00 -0.28
CA ALA A 319 4.71 7.57 -1.20
C ALA A 319 3.57 8.35 -0.51
N LEU A 320 3.27 8.08 0.78
CA LEU A 320 2.12 8.64 1.48
C LEU A 320 2.07 10.17 1.42
N ALA A 321 3.19 10.84 1.68
CA ALA A 321 3.25 12.30 1.75
C ALA A 321 3.06 13.00 0.39
N PHE A 322 3.28 12.29 -0.73
CA PHE A 322 3.16 12.80 -2.11
C PHE A 322 1.91 12.31 -2.84
N HIS A 323 1.21 11.35 -2.23
CA HIS A 323 -0.09 10.86 -2.67
C HIS A 323 -1.20 11.46 -1.81
N GLN A 324 -1.26 11.15 -0.52
CA GLN A 324 -2.32 11.59 0.40
C GLN A 324 -2.10 12.99 0.98
N GLY A 325 -0.88 13.55 0.84
CA GLY A 325 -0.48 14.78 1.49
C GLY A 325 0.01 14.59 2.93
N ARG A 326 0.45 15.71 3.52
CA ARG A 326 1.10 15.76 4.84
C ARG A 326 0.16 16.14 6.00
N MET A 327 -0.98 16.79 5.73
CA MET A 327 -1.99 17.10 6.75
C MET A 327 -2.76 15.84 7.16
N ILE A 328 -3.40 15.85 8.33
CA ILE A 328 -4.21 14.73 8.83
C ILE A 328 -5.70 15.07 8.68
N ALA A 329 -6.48 14.12 8.17
CA ALA A 329 -7.94 14.12 8.27
C ALA A 329 -8.39 12.87 9.02
N SER A 330 -9.41 13.01 9.87
CA SER A 330 -9.80 12.01 10.86
C SER A 330 -11.32 11.87 10.94
N ARG A 331 -11.77 10.64 11.15
CA ARG A 331 -13.19 10.29 11.39
C ARG A 331 -13.62 10.65 12.81
N SER A 332 -14.92 10.85 13.02
CA SER A 332 -15.49 10.97 14.37
C SER A 332 -15.36 9.65 15.15
N HIS A 333 -15.43 9.71 16.48
CA HIS A 333 -15.44 8.51 17.30
C HIS A 333 -16.71 7.70 17.05
N GLU A 334 -17.84 8.38 16.87
CA GLU A 334 -19.16 7.81 16.62
C GLU A 334 -19.19 7.02 15.30
N SER A 335 -18.47 7.49 14.28
CA SER A 335 -18.29 6.80 13.00
C SER A 335 -17.45 5.53 13.09
N VAL A 336 -16.36 5.57 13.85
CA VAL A 336 -15.49 4.41 14.08
C VAL A 336 -16.17 3.38 15.00
N ILE A 337 -16.94 3.84 15.99
CA ILE A 337 -17.76 3.01 16.89
C ILE A 337 -18.83 2.24 16.09
N ARG A 338 -19.66 2.94 15.29
CA ARG A 338 -20.68 2.29 14.45
C ARG A 338 -20.11 1.22 13.50
N GLU A 339 -18.89 1.44 13.01
CA GLU A 339 -18.20 0.46 12.17
C GLU A 339 -17.77 -0.79 12.94
N VAL A 340 -17.23 -0.63 14.16
CA VAL A 340 -16.91 -1.78 15.03
C VAL A 340 -18.17 -2.50 15.52
N GLU A 341 -19.24 -1.76 15.85
CA GLU A 341 -20.55 -2.33 16.20
C GLU A 341 -21.10 -3.22 15.06
N ALA A 342 -21.02 -2.74 13.81
CA ALA A 342 -21.37 -3.55 12.63
C ALA A 342 -20.49 -4.80 12.50
N MET A 343 -19.19 -4.71 12.77
CA MET A 343 -18.29 -5.88 12.76
C MET A 343 -18.65 -6.94 13.80
N THR A 344 -19.22 -6.58 14.96
CA THR A 344 -19.60 -7.57 15.98
C THR A 344 -20.72 -8.52 15.56
N HIS A 345 -21.52 -8.13 14.55
CA HIS A 345 -22.61 -8.91 13.98
C HIS A 345 -22.17 -9.81 12.80
N HIS A 346 -20.89 -9.75 12.40
CA HIS A 346 -20.39 -10.50 11.26
C HIS A 346 -20.27 -12.01 11.56
N PRO A 347 -20.64 -12.95 10.66
CA PRO A 347 -20.59 -14.39 10.92
C PRO A 347 -19.20 -14.94 11.29
N LEU A 348 -18.13 -14.28 10.84
CA LEU A 348 -16.73 -14.64 11.16
C LEU A 348 -16.16 -13.91 12.41
N TRP A 349 -16.97 -13.10 13.11
CA TRP A 349 -16.54 -12.31 14.25
C TRP A 349 -16.09 -13.19 15.43
N LYS A 350 -14.94 -12.85 16.02
CA LYS A 350 -14.32 -13.60 17.12
C LYS A 350 -14.16 -12.77 18.40
N GLY A 351 -14.53 -11.48 18.39
CA GLY A 351 -14.33 -10.53 19.47
C GLY A 351 -13.03 -9.72 19.38
N TYR A 352 -12.44 -9.57 18.19
CA TYR A 352 -11.15 -8.92 18.00
C TYR A 352 -11.21 -7.89 16.89
N VAL A 353 -11.11 -6.60 17.23
CA VAL A 353 -10.76 -5.57 16.24
C VAL A 353 -9.28 -5.77 15.93
N SER A 354 -8.96 -6.16 14.70
CA SER A 354 -7.61 -6.59 14.32
C SER A 354 -6.64 -5.42 14.26
N ASP A 355 -7.10 -4.23 13.87
CA ASP A 355 -6.35 -2.98 13.89
C ASP A 355 -7.28 -1.76 13.96
N VAL A 356 -6.83 -0.70 14.63
CA VAL A 356 -7.49 0.63 14.62
C VAL A 356 -6.44 1.65 14.21
N GLY A 357 -6.35 1.94 12.92
CA GLY A 357 -5.19 2.60 12.34
C GLY A 357 -5.45 3.35 11.04
N GLY A 358 -4.48 3.25 10.12
CA GLY A 358 -4.39 4.06 8.91
C GLY A 358 -2.92 4.32 8.53
N PRO A 359 -2.62 5.35 7.72
CA PRO A 359 -1.25 5.65 7.25
C PRO A 359 -0.19 5.81 8.35
N THR A 360 -0.61 6.20 9.55
CA THR A 360 0.14 6.09 10.81
C THR A 360 -0.89 6.03 11.94
N ALA A 361 -0.80 5.02 12.81
CA ALA A 361 -1.89 4.68 13.72
C ALA A 361 -2.18 5.79 14.75
N ASN A 362 -1.13 6.41 15.29
CA ASN A 362 -1.18 7.34 16.41
C ASN A 362 -1.23 8.83 16.01
N PHE A 363 -1.77 9.17 14.83
CA PHE A 363 -2.06 10.56 14.44
C PHE A 363 -3.58 10.79 14.44
N ARG A 364 -4.09 11.87 15.05
CA ARG A 364 -5.53 12.18 15.06
C ARG A 364 -5.90 13.61 14.66
N HIS A 365 -4.98 14.56 14.80
CA HIS A 365 -5.20 15.98 14.51
C HIS A 365 -4.04 16.54 13.68
N PRO A 366 -4.14 17.80 13.18
CA PRO A 366 -2.99 18.49 12.59
C PRO A 366 -1.79 18.50 13.54
N SER A 367 -0.57 18.47 13.01
CA SER A 367 0.64 18.36 13.83
C SER A 367 1.01 19.68 14.53
N CYS A 368 0.34 20.78 14.22
CA CYS A 368 0.30 22.02 15.01
C CYS A 368 -0.87 22.90 14.54
N GLU A 369 -1.40 23.74 15.41
CA GLU A 369 -2.60 24.57 15.13
C GLU A 369 -2.44 25.49 13.91
N MET A 370 -1.24 26.02 13.67
CA MET A 370 -0.93 26.91 12.53
C MET A 370 -1.25 26.27 11.16
N GLN A 371 -1.31 24.94 11.08
CA GLN A 371 -1.61 24.22 9.84
C GLN A 371 -3.05 24.44 9.36
N LYS A 372 -3.97 24.83 10.25
CA LYS A 372 -5.38 25.12 9.91
C LYS A 372 -5.52 26.37 9.04
N GLU A 373 -4.61 27.34 9.18
CA GLU A 373 -4.64 28.63 8.48
C GLU A 373 -3.54 28.78 7.41
N HIS A 374 -2.41 28.10 7.57
CA HIS A 374 -1.22 28.30 6.71
C HIS A 374 -0.73 27.02 6.00
N GLY A 375 -1.39 25.88 6.23
CA GLY A 375 -0.96 24.59 5.72
C GLY A 375 0.38 24.10 6.31
N MET A 376 0.97 23.11 5.66
CA MET A 376 2.23 22.49 6.07
C MET A 376 3.42 23.32 5.60
N CYS A 377 4.38 23.58 6.50
CA CYS A 377 5.61 24.29 6.16
C CYS A 377 6.33 23.62 4.97
N ALA A 378 6.53 24.35 3.88
CA ALA A 378 7.17 23.85 2.65
C ALA A 378 8.55 23.21 2.93
N LYS A 379 9.44 23.98 3.57
CA LYS A 379 10.86 23.63 3.79
C LYS A 379 11.17 23.06 5.18
N LYS A 380 10.16 22.59 5.94
CA LYS A 380 10.35 22.04 7.30
C LYS A 380 9.53 20.76 7.51
N ARG A 381 10.14 19.78 8.18
CA ARG A 381 9.49 18.53 8.64
C ARG A 381 9.04 18.69 10.09
N CYS A 382 8.08 17.87 10.53
CA CYS A 382 7.49 17.98 11.87
C CYS A 382 8.24 17.14 12.94
N LEU A 383 8.93 16.07 12.53
CA LEU A 383 9.52 15.05 13.42
C LEU A 383 11.01 14.75 13.16
N SER A 384 11.62 15.31 12.10
CA SER A 384 12.94 14.88 11.61
C SER A 384 13.81 16.08 11.18
N PRO A 385 15.12 16.10 11.52
CA PRO A 385 15.81 15.12 12.38
C PRO A 385 15.42 15.23 13.86
N VAL A 386 14.96 16.41 14.27
CA VAL A 386 14.48 16.74 15.62
C VAL A 386 13.00 17.18 15.51
N PRO A 387 12.13 16.81 16.48
CA PRO A 387 10.77 17.31 16.56
C PRO A 387 10.65 18.85 16.54
N CYS A 388 9.58 19.35 15.91
CA CYS A 388 9.31 20.79 15.87
C CYS A 388 8.87 21.32 17.24
N LYS A 389 9.35 22.49 17.66
CA LYS A 389 8.93 23.13 18.93
C LYS A 389 7.42 23.44 19.02
N ASN A 390 6.76 23.54 17.87
CA ASN A 390 5.31 23.79 17.78
C ASN A 390 4.50 22.50 17.61
N LEU A 391 5.15 21.32 17.64
CA LEU A 391 4.50 20.03 17.47
C LEU A 391 3.48 19.79 18.59
N ASP A 392 2.24 19.53 18.21
CA ASP A 392 1.26 18.99 19.14
C ASP A 392 1.35 17.46 19.13
N ALA A 393 1.67 16.89 20.29
CA ALA A 393 1.95 15.47 20.51
C ALA A 393 0.95 14.80 21.47
N ASP A 394 -0.20 15.41 21.71
CA ASP A 394 -1.26 14.78 22.49
C ASP A 394 -1.77 13.47 21.83
N HIS A 395 -2.00 12.46 22.65
CA HIS A 395 -2.62 11.19 22.23
C HIS A 395 -3.97 10.95 22.94
N SER A 396 -4.52 11.93 23.67
CA SER A 396 -5.72 11.76 24.49
C SER A 396 -6.94 11.31 23.68
N ASP A 397 -7.19 11.93 22.52
CA ASP A 397 -8.28 11.61 21.60
C ASP A 397 -8.18 10.17 21.06
N TYR A 398 -6.99 9.74 20.62
CA TYR A 398 -6.77 8.36 20.18
C TYR A 398 -6.93 7.34 21.32
N LEU A 399 -6.47 7.70 22.53
CA LEU A 399 -6.63 6.86 23.72
C LEU A 399 -8.10 6.74 24.14
N GLU A 400 -8.88 7.82 24.02
CA GLU A 400 -10.33 7.80 24.28
C GLU A 400 -11.05 6.89 23.29
N LEU A 401 -10.74 6.97 21.99
CA LEU A 401 -11.27 6.06 20.98
C LEU A 401 -10.95 4.60 21.32
N LEU A 402 -9.69 4.29 21.64
CA LEU A 402 -9.25 2.94 22.01
C LEU A 402 -9.84 2.42 23.34
N ARG A 403 -10.37 3.31 24.20
CA ARG A 403 -11.18 2.93 25.37
C ARG A 403 -12.62 2.65 24.98
N LYS A 404 -13.29 3.60 24.31
CA LYS A 404 -14.68 3.45 23.82
C LYS A 404 -14.87 2.17 23.00
N LEU A 405 -13.92 1.85 22.11
CA LEU A 405 -13.96 0.62 21.30
C LEU A 405 -13.80 -0.69 22.11
N ARG A 406 -13.25 -0.66 23.33
CA ARG A 406 -13.19 -1.83 24.23
C ARG A 406 -14.47 -2.04 25.01
N GLU A 407 -15.33 -1.03 25.10
CA GLU A 407 -16.58 -1.04 25.87
C GLU A 407 -17.77 -1.52 25.02
N ILE A 408 -17.61 -1.60 23.69
CA ILE A 408 -18.62 -2.11 22.75
C ILE A 408 -18.95 -3.59 23.07
N PRO A 409 -20.24 -3.93 23.28
CA PRO A 409 -20.68 -5.30 23.51
C PRO A 409 -20.21 -6.27 22.42
N GLY A 410 -19.61 -7.40 22.82
CA GLY A 410 -19.08 -8.40 21.90
C GLY A 410 -17.62 -8.17 21.47
N VAL A 411 -16.99 -7.04 21.80
CA VAL A 411 -15.54 -6.85 21.68
C VAL A 411 -14.84 -7.46 22.91
N LYS A 412 -13.72 -8.16 22.68
CA LYS A 412 -12.86 -8.76 23.73
C LYS A 412 -11.49 -8.09 23.78
N LYS A 413 -10.96 -7.70 22.62
CA LYS A 413 -9.76 -6.87 22.46
C LYS A 413 -9.87 -5.96 21.24
N VAL A 414 -9.20 -4.81 21.35
CA VAL A 414 -8.94 -3.87 20.27
C VAL A 414 -7.42 -3.80 20.12
N PHE A 415 -6.88 -4.09 18.95
CA PHE A 415 -5.45 -4.08 18.71
C PHE A 415 -5.00 -2.89 17.85
N VAL A 416 -3.71 -2.57 17.92
CA VAL A 416 -3.03 -1.66 16.98
C VAL A 416 -1.89 -2.45 16.31
N ARG A 417 -2.12 -2.84 15.05
CA ARG A 417 -1.17 -3.51 14.14
C ARG A 417 -0.61 -2.55 13.09
N SER A 418 -1.25 -1.41 12.84
CA SER A 418 -0.72 -0.32 12.02
C SER A 418 0.56 0.27 12.63
N GLY A 419 1.40 0.87 11.79
CA GLY A 419 2.67 1.45 12.23
C GLY A 419 2.48 2.66 13.14
N ILE A 420 3.19 2.67 14.27
CA ILE A 420 3.24 3.78 15.23
C ILE A 420 4.53 4.59 15.03
N ARG A 421 4.43 5.92 15.08
CA ARG A 421 5.58 6.82 15.19
C ARG A 421 6.00 6.91 16.65
N TYR A 422 7.01 6.12 17.02
CA TYR A 422 7.59 6.07 18.36
C TYR A 422 8.24 7.40 18.77
N ASP A 423 8.77 8.13 17.80
CA ASP A 423 9.33 9.46 17.95
C ASP A 423 8.24 10.47 18.33
N TYR A 424 7.09 10.45 17.64
CA TYR A 424 5.92 11.25 18.03
C TYR A 424 5.40 10.89 19.43
N MET A 425 5.29 9.59 19.74
CA MET A 425 4.83 9.08 21.05
C MET A 425 5.80 9.37 22.21
N LEU A 426 7.06 9.73 21.94
CA LEU A 426 8.03 10.12 22.97
C LEU A 426 7.99 11.62 23.32
N GLU A 427 7.31 12.44 22.51
CA GLU A 427 7.12 13.87 22.78
C GLU A 427 5.75 14.17 23.42
N ASP A 428 4.88 13.16 23.58
CA ASP A 428 3.69 13.25 24.43
C ASP A 428 4.11 13.50 25.89
N LYS A 429 3.49 14.50 26.50
CA LYS A 429 3.67 14.87 27.92
C LYS A 429 3.01 13.87 28.87
N SER A 430 2.19 12.95 28.36
CA SER A 430 1.46 11.94 29.11
C SER A 430 1.94 10.52 28.83
N ASP A 431 2.42 9.83 29.86
CA ASP A 431 2.74 8.39 29.77
C ASP A 431 1.51 7.49 29.56
N LYS A 432 0.28 8.03 29.63
CA LYS A 432 -0.99 7.29 29.60
C LYS A 432 -1.15 6.47 28.31
N PHE A 433 -0.96 7.06 27.13
CA PHE A 433 -1.18 6.37 25.86
C PHE A 433 -0.21 5.19 25.69
N PHE A 434 1.10 5.43 25.86
CA PHE A 434 2.11 4.38 25.73
C PHE A 434 1.92 3.27 26.80
N SER A 435 1.51 3.65 28.01
CA SER A 435 1.15 2.70 29.08
C SER A 435 -0.01 1.78 28.68
N GLU A 436 -1.14 2.32 28.23
CA GLU A 436 -2.30 1.51 27.83
C GLU A 436 -2.09 0.76 26.51
N LEU A 437 -1.31 1.31 25.57
CA LEU A 437 -0.88 0.62 24.35
C LEU A 437 -0.21 -0.72 24.70
N VAL A 438 0.76 -0.70 25.63
CA VAL A 438 1.44 -1.90 26.14
C VAL A 438 0.49 -2.80 26.94
N HIS A 439 -0.31 -2.23 27.84
CA HIS A 439 -1.15 -3.02 28.74
C HIS A 439 -2.33 -3.72 28.02
N HIS A 440 -2.87 -3.14 26.94
CA HIS A 440 -4.13 -3.58 26.34
C HIS A 440 -4.10 -3.86 24.82
N HIS A 441 -3.32 -3.11 24.03
CA HIS A 441 -3.56 -2.96 22.58
C HIS A 441 -2.51 -3.64 21.68
N ILE A 442 -1.46 -4.25 22.24
CA ILE A 442 -0.47 -5.03 21.48
C ILE A 442 -0.80 -6.53 21.56
N SER A 443 -1.01 -7.18 20.42
CA SER A 443 -1.37 -8.61 20.29
C SER A 443 -0.19 -9.59 20.43
N GLY A 444 0.91 -9.15 21.04
CA GLY A 444 2.18 -9.90 21.19
C GLY A 444 3.33 -9.37 20.33
N GLN A 445 3.06 -8.63 19.26
CA GLN A 445 4.08 -7.96 18.44
C GLN A 445 3.76 -6.49 18.20
N LEU A 446 4.73 -5.61 18.43
CA LEU A 446 4.63 -4.19 18.09
C LEU A 446 5.51 -3.87 16.87
N LYS A 447 4.87 -3.33 15.82
CA LYS A 447 5.53 -2.92 14.59
C LYS A 447 6.01 -1.47 14.70
N VAL A 448 7.32 -1.29 14.62
CA VAL A 448 7.97 0.04 14.60
C VAL A 448 9.08 0.07 13.56
N ALA A 449 9.31 1.23 12.98
CA ALA A 449 10.24 1.41 11.87
C ALA A 449 11.38 2.35 12.26
N PRO A 450 12.48 1.86 12.86
CA PRO A 450 13.73 2.63 12.94
C PRO A 450 14.38 2.81 11.56
N GLU A 451 14.21 1.84 10.65
CA GLU A 451 14.75 1.77 9.28
C GLU A 451 16.29 1.61 9.20
N HIS A 452 17.05 2.38 9.98
CA HIS A 452 18.52 2.31 10.08
C HIS A 452 19.00 2.65 11.51
N CYS A 453 20.31 2.57 11.77
CA CYS A 453 20.93 2.97 13.04
C CYS A 453 22.06 4.01 12.91
N VAL A 454 22.18 4.65 11.74
CA VAL A 454 23.24 5.62 11.44
C VAL A 454 22.58 6.95 11.10
N ASN A 455 22.89 7.99 11.85
CA ASN A 455 22.12 9.23 11.84
C ASN A 455 22.15 9.94 10.48
N GLY A 456 23.28 9.94 9.76
CA GLY A 456 23.34 10.48 8.38
C GLY A 456 22.45 9.74 7.37
N VAL A 457 22.26 8.42 7.52
CA VAL A 457 21.30 7.65 6.71
C VAL A 457 19.87 7.99 7.10
N LEU A 458 19.61 8.15 8.41
CA LEU A 458 18.30 8.55 8.94
C LEU A 458 17.90 9.97 8.49
N ASP A 459 18.86 10.88 8.35
CA ASP A 459 18.68 12.20 7.75
C ASP A 459 18.25 12.09 6.28
N CYS A 460 18.97 11.30 5.47
CA CYS A 460 18.59 11.02 4.08
C CYS A 460 17.21 10.32 3.98
N MET A 461 16.81 9.52 4.97
CA MET A 461 15.48 8.91 5.06
C MET A 461 14.38 9.88 5.54
N GLY A 462 14.71 11.03 6.14
CA GLY A 462 13.72 11.90 6.80
C GLY A 462 13.15 11.28 8.09
N LYS A 463 14.01 10.68 8.90
CA LYS A 463 13.71 9.99 10.16
C LYS A 463 14.28 10.73 11.37
N SER A 464 13.89 10.32 12.58
CA SER A 464 14.57 10.69 13.81
C SER A 464 15.90 9.94 13.94
N HIS A 465 16.87 10.48 14.67
CA HIS A 465 18.12 9.77 15.00
C HIS A 465 17.90 8.56 15.93
N ILE A 466 18.88 7.63 15.97
CA ILE A 466 18.73 6.29 16.58
C ILE A 466 18.46 6.31 18.09
N GLU A 467 18.97 7.32 18.79
CA GLU A 467 18.86 7.50 20.24
C GLU A 467 17.40 7.70 20.68
N VAL A 468 16.54 8.21 19.78
CA VAL A 468 15.08 8.31 20.00
C VAL A 468 14.44 6.93 20.00
N TYR A 469 14.88 6.02 19.13
CA TYR A 469 14.43 4.62 19.14
C TYR A 469 14.96 3.87 20.37
N GLU A 470 16.17 4.16 20.83
CA GLU A 470 16.74 3.56 22.05
C GLU A 470 15.96 4.00 23.31
N ARG A 471 15.69 5.30 23.47
CA ARG A 471 14.77 5.83 24.51
C ARG A 471 13.41 5.12 24.51
N PHE A 472 12.88 4.84 23.31
CA PHE A 472 11.61 4.13 23.14
C PHE A 472 11.72 2.66 23.56
N MET A 473 12.78 1.95 23.15
CA MET A 473 13.05 0.56 23.57
C MET A 473 13.14 0.43 25.10
N ASP A 474 13.81 1.37 25.77
CA ASP A 474 13.96 1.35 27.23
C ASP A 474 12.67 1.68 27.99
N LYS A 475 11.84 2.58 27.44
CA LYS A 475 10.49 2.86 27.98
C LYS A 475 9.54 1.68 27.74
N TYR A 476 9.57 1.07 26.54
CA TYR A 476 8.82 -0.13 26.20
C TYR A 476 9.17 -1.32 27.10
N SER A 477 10.46 -1.60 27.30
CA SER A 477 10.95 -2.71 28.12
C SER A 477 10.44 -2.61 29.56
N ARG A 478 10.57 -1.42 30.17
CA ARG A 478 10.05 -1.15 31.53
C ARG A 478 8.52 -1.28 31.62
N LEU A 479 7.77 -0.87 30.59
CA LEU A 479 6.31 -1.04 30.56
C LEU A 479 5.90 -2.51 30.36
N ASN A 480 6.64 -3.29 29.57
CA ASN A 480 6.38 -4.74 29.42
C ASN A 480 6.60 -5.49 30.74
N GLN A 481 7.72 -5.21 31.43
CA GLN A 481 8.01 -5.74 32.77
C GLN A 481 6.95 -5.32 33.80
N ARG A 482 6.58 -4.04 33.83
CA ARG A 482 5.57 -3.49 34.77
C ARG A 482 4.19 -4.15 34.62
N TYR A 483 3.82 -4.55 33.41
CA TYR A 483 2.49 -5.09 33.12
C TYR A 483 2.46 -6.60 32.91
N ASP A 484 3.55 -7.31 33.21
CA ASP A 484 3.72 -8.74 33.01
C ASP A 484 3.30 -9.15 31.58
N LYS A 485 4.11 -8.72 30.61
CA LYS A 485 3.87 -8.90 29.18
C LYS A 485 5.10 -9.52 28.51
N GLU A 486 4.83 -10.50 27.66
CA GLU A 486 5.78 -11.07 26.70
C GLU A 486 5.46 -10.54 25.29
N GLN A 487 5.66 -9.23 25.07
CA GLN A 487 5.42 -8.60 23.77
C GLN A 487 6.74 -8.18 23.12
N TYR A 488 6.91 -8.48 21.83
CA TYR A 488 8.17 -8.26 21.12
C TYR A 488 8.06 -7.14 20.08
N ILE A 489 9.05 -6.26 20.05
CA ILE A 489 9.23 -5.30 18.96
C ILE A 489 9.75 -6.00 17.72
N VAL A 490 9.07 -5.76 16.60
CA VAL A 490 9.44 -6.17 15.24
C VAL A 490 9.92 -4.91 14.50
N PRO A 491 11.25 -4.70 14.40
CA PRO A 491 11.80 -3.53 13.73
C PRO A 491 11.75 -3.69 12.20
N TYR A 492 11.19 -2.69 11.52
CA TYR A 492 11.37 -2.53 10.08
C TYR A 492 12.72 -1.87 9.80
N LEU A 493 13.47 -2.46 8.87
CA LEU A 493 14.86 -2.15 8.54
C LEU A 493 15.06 -2.23 7.03
N MET A 494 15.81 -1.28 6.47
CA MET A 494 15.96 -1.08 5.03
C MET A 494 17.43 -1.15 4.59
N SER A 495 17.74 -2.05 3.64
CA SER A 495 19.03 -2.04 2.93
C SER A 495 19.04 -1.04 1.78
N SER A 496 20.21 -0.47 1.49
CA SER A 496 20.53 0.20 0.20
C SER A 496 19.66 1.39 -0.15
N HIS A 497 19.21 2.09 0.88
CA HIS A 497 18.63 3.42 0.78
C HIS A 497 19.73 4.48 0.47
N PRO A 498 19.47 5.51 -0.34
CA PRO A 498 20.45 6.56 -0.65
C PRO A 498 21.03 7.22 0.61
N GLY A 499 22.36 7.27 0.70
CA GLY A 499 23.11 7.68 1.88
C GLY A 499 23.69 6.51 2.69
N CYS A 500 23.17 5.29 2.55
CA CYS A 500 23.69 4.09 3.22
C CYS A 500 24.88 3.48 2.46
N THR A 501 26.12 3.75 2.89
CA THR A 501 27.32 3.09 2.34
C THR A 501 27.45 1.63 2.81
N LEU A 502 28.39 0.88 2.24
CA LEU A 502 28.70 -0.47 2.72
C LEU A 502 29.15 -0.46 4.20
N ASN A 503 29.86 0.57 4.64
CA ASN A 503 30.27 0.72 6.05
C ASN A 503 29.07 0.98 6.96
N ASP A 504 28.07 1.74 6.51
CA ASP A 504 26.84 1.97 7.28
C ASP A 504 26.00 0.70 7.43
N ALA A 505 26.00 -0.17 6.41
CA ALA A 505 25.41 -1.50 6.50
C ALA A 505 26.18 -2.45 7.44
N VAL A 506 27.51 -2.29 7.59
CA VAL A 506 28.29 -3.02 8.61
C VAL A 506 27.95 -2.50 10.00
N ASN A 507 27.92 -1.18 10.20
CA ASN A 507 27.53 -0.55 11.47
C ASN A 507 26.14 -1.04 11.93
N LEU A 508 25.18 -1.19 11.00
CA LEU A 508 23.85 -1.74 11.28
C LEU A 508 23.86 -3.24 11.59
N ALA A 509 24.74 -4.04 10.98
CA ALA A 509 24.92 -5.44 11.35
C ALA A 509 25.54 -5.60 12.76
N GLU A 510 26.53 -4.77 13.11
CA GLU A 510 27.11 -4.71 14.46
C GLU A 510 26.07 -4.27 15.50
N TYR A 511 25.28 -3.24 15.20
CA TYR A 511 24.17 -2.79 16.04
C TYR A 511 23.21 -3.94 16.36
N LEU A 512 22.76 -4.68 15.34
CA LEU A 512 21.85 -5.81 15.53
C LEU A 512 22.50 -6.98 16.29
N GLN A 513 23.76 -7.30 16.01
CA GLN A 513 24.52 -8.33 16.73
C GLN A 513 24.70 -7.96 18.22
N SER A 514 25.03 -6.71 18.54
CA SER A 514 25.19 -6.23 19.93
C SER A 514 23.88 -6.31 20.72
N ARG A 515 22.75 -5.97 20.08
CA ARG A 515 21.39 -6.08 20.64
C ARG A 515 20.81 -7.50 20.57
N GLY A 516 21.58 -8.49 20.08
CA GLY A 516 21.18 -9.90 19.95
C GLY A 516 20.05 -10.17 18.95
N ARG A 517 19.72 -9.20 18.09
CA ARG A 517 18.60 -9.28 17.13
C ARG A 517 19.05 -9.92 15.82
N GLN A 518 18.11 -10.54 15.10
CA GLN A 518 18.30 -11.05 13.75
C GLN A 518 17.00 -10.83 12.96
N PRO A 519 16.96 -9.92 11.97
CA PRO A 519 15.74 -9.67 11.21
C PRO A 519 15.52 -10.77 10.16
N GLU A 520 14.41 -11.51 10.28
CA GLU A 520 13.95 -12.46 9.25
C GLU A 520 13.50 -11.73 7.98
N GLN A 521 12.80 -10.62 8.17
CA GLN A 521 12.35 -9.72 7.11
C GLN A 521 13.24 -8.49 7.09
N VAL A 522 13.77 -8.17 5.91
CA VAL A 522 14.56 -6.97 5.63
C VAL A 522 13.99 -6.40 4.35
N GLN A 523 13.60 -5.12 4.36
CA GLN A 523 13.20 -4.43 3.14
C GLN A 523 14.47 -4.03 2.36
N ASP A 524 14.44 -4.17 1.05
CA ASP A 524 15.44 -3.56 0.18
C ASP A 524 14.85 -2.30 -0.42
N PHE A 525 15.61 -1.21 -0.47
CA PHE A 525 15.09 0.04 -1.01
C PHE A 525 14.70 -0.13 -2.49
N TYR A 526 13.49 0.29 -2.80
CA TYR A 526 12.92 0.30 -4.14
C TYR A 526 12.62 1.76 -4.54
N PRO A 527 13.16 2.25 -5.67
CA PRO A 527 12.89 3.60 -6.13
C PRO A 527 11.42 3.75 -6.62
N THR A 528 10.56 4.14 -5.68
CA THR A 528 9.14 4.42 -5.89
C THR A 528 8.96 5.79 -6.56
N PRO A 529 8.30 5.89 -7.74
CA PRO A 529 8.13 7.16 -8.46
C PRO A 529 7.58 8.30 -7.58
N GLY A 530 8.06 9.52 -7.83
CA GLY A 530 7.65 10.71 -7.07
C GLY A 530 8.12 10.76 -5.61
N THR A 531 9.05 9.90 -5.16
CA THR A 531 9.61 9.98 -3.80
C THR A 531 10.95 10.71 -3.77
N ILE A 532 11.23 11.49 -2.71
CA ILE A 532 12.50 12.22 -2.54
C ILE A 532 13.70 11.25 -2.60
N SER A 533 13.59 10.06 -2.00
CA SER A 533 14.66 9.06 -2.09
C SER A 533 14.80 8.43 -3.49
N THR A 534 13.78 8.51 -4.34
CA THR A 534 13.92 8.11 -5.76
C THR A 534 14.63 9.18 -6.58
N CYS A 535 14.43 10.46 -6.26
CA CYS A 535 15.31 11.51 -6.76
C CYS A 535 16.76 11.24 -6.34
N MET A 536 17.03 11.13 -5.03
CA MET A 536 18.38 10.83 -4.50
C MET A 536 19.02 9.61 -5.18
N TYR A 537 18.27 8.52 -5.35
CA TYR A 537 18.73 7.32 -6.03
C TYR A 537 19.11 7.56 -7.50
N TYR A 538 18.27 8.28 -8.25
CA TYR A 538 18.53 8.56 -9.66
C TYR A 538 19.69 9.55 -9.83
N THR A 539 19.59 10.71 -9.19
CA THR A 539 20.45 11.89 -9.41
C THR A 539 21.75 11.87 -8.63
N GLY A 540 21.82 11.14 -7.50
CA GLY A 540 22.88 11.30 -6.52
C GLY A 540 22.79 12.62 -5.73
N LEU A 541 21.65 13.31 -5.75
CA LEU A 541 21.44 14.61 -5.09
C LEU A 541 20.21 14.57 -4.17
N ASP A 542 20.35 15.14 -2.96
CA ASP A 542 19.20 15.52 -2.14
C ASP A 542 18.49 16.74 -2.75
N PRO A 543 17.24 16.63 -3.22
CA PRO A 543 16.53 17.76 -3.83
C PRO A 543 16.25 18.90 -2.83
N SER A 544 16.30 18.65 -1.51
CA SER A 544 16.06 19.69 -0.50
C SER A 544 17.28 20.53 -0.15
N THR A 545 18.50 20.07 -0.44
CA THR A 545 19.76 20.80 -0.16
C THR A 545 20.72 20.91 -1.35
N MET A 546 20.45 20.21 -2.45
CA MET A 546 21.32 20.05 -3.63
C MET A 546 22.71 19.49 -3.32
N LYS A 547 22.88 18.82 -2.17
CA LYS A 547 24.11 18.12 -1.80
C LYS A 547 24.16 16.73 -2.41
N GLU A 548 25.38 16.25 -2.65
CA GLU A 548 25.63 14.89 -3.10
C GLU A 548 25.25 13.85 -2.03
N VAL A 549 24.70 12.73 -2.50
CA VAL A 549 24.25 11.59 -1.69
C VAL A 549 24.74 10.32 -2.37
N TYR A 550 25.51 9.48 -1.65
CA TYR A 550 25.96 8.18 -2.15
C TYR A 550 24.76 7.26 -2.47
N VAL A 551 24.86 6.48 -3.55
CA VAL A 551 23.83 5.51 -3.96
C VAL A 551 24.45 4.17 -4.34
N ALA A 552 24.03 3.11 -3.66
CA ALA A 552 24.30 1.73 -4.06
C ALA A 552 23.48 1.36 -5.32
N LYS A 553 24.03 1.65 -6.50
CA LYS A 553 23.35 1.42 -7.80
C LYS A 553 23.53 0.01 -8.34
N SER A 554 24.62 -0.69 -7.99
CA SER A 554 24.87 -2.03 -8.55
C SER A 554 24.11 -3.13 -7.79
N PHE A 555 23.60 -4.13 -8.50
CA PHE A 555 22.86 -5.24 -7.88
C PHE A 555 23.67 -5.96 -6.79
N HIS A 556 24.96 -6.18 -7.06
CA HIS A 556 25.88 -6.88 -6.17
C HIS A 556 26.09 -6.12 -4.86
N GLU A 557 26.35 -4.82 -4.92
CA GLU A 557 26.52 -3.94 -3.76
C GLU A 557 25.26 -3.90 -2.87
N LYS A 558 24.07 -3.85 -3.47
CA LYS A 558 22.81 -4.01 -2.73
C LYS A 558 22.68 -5.39 -2.10
N GLU A 559 23.10 -6.44 -2.80
CA GLU A 559 23.09 -7.81 -2.25
C GLU A 559 24.09 -7.98 -1.09
N LEU A 560 25.27 -7.34 -1.12
CA LEU A 560 26.23 -7.29 -0.02
C LEU A 560 25.65 -6.60 1.23
N GLN A 561 25.06 -5.41 1.10
CA GLN A 561 24.40 -4.73 2.22
C GLN A 561 23.22 -5.55 2.78
N ARG A 562 22.42 -6.14 1.89
CA ARG A 562 21.32 -7.05 2.25
C ARG A 562 21.82 -8.37 2.86
N ALA A 563 23.07 -8.76 2.63
CA ALA A 563 23.70 -9.91 3.26
C ALA A 563 24.15 -9.61 4.68
N LEU A 564 24.80 -8.47 4.91
CA LEU A 564 25.21 -7.98 6.23
C LEU A 564 24.03 -7.97 7.22
N LEU A 565 22.87 -7.48 6.80
CA LEU A 565 21.65 -7.47 7.62
C LEU A 565 21.08 -8.85 8.01
N GLN A 566 21.50 -9.94 7.35
CA GLN A 566 21.05 -11.30 7.65
C GLN A 566 22.22 -12.29 7.77
N TRP A 567 23.32 -11.82 8.35
CA TRP A 567 24.64 -12.46 8.33
C TRP A 567 24.71 -13.92 8.81
N LYS A 568 23.79 -14.33 9.70
CA LYS A 568 23.67 -15.71 10.22
C LYS A 568 23.09 -16.72 9.23
N ARG A 569 22.56 -16.28 8.08
CA ARG A 569 22.03 -17.17 7.02
C ARG A 569 23.18 -17.87 6.27
N PRO A 570 23.34 -19.20 6.34
CA PRO A 570 24.50 -19.91 5.79
C PRO A 570 24.72 -19.65 4.28
N GLU A 571 23.64 -19.57 3.51
CA GLU A 571 23.65 -19.27 2.08
C GLU A 571 24.15 -17.86 1.74
N LYS A 572 24.07 -16.92 2.69
CA LYS A 572 24.62 -15.56 2.53
C LYS A 572 26.08 -15.43 2.97
N ARG A 573 26.66 -16.45 3.63
CA ARG A 573 28.01 -16.37 4.24
C ARG A 573 29.08 -15.81 3.30
N ARG A 574 29.09 -16.24 2.03
CA ARG A 574 30.06 -15.78 1.01
C ARG A 574 30.01 -14.27 0.84
N LEU A 575 28.79 -13.73 0.68
CA LEU A 575 28.52 -12.30 0.51
C LEU A 575 28.85 -11.50 1.78
N VAL A 576 28.67 -12.08 2.97
CA VAL A 576 29.06 -11.41 4.23
C VAL A 576 30.59 -11.29 4.35
N LEU A 577 31.34 -12.35 4.05
CA LEU A 577 32.81 -12.31 4.03
C LEU A 577 33.34 -11.33 2.98
N GLU A 578 32.70 -11.29 1.81
CA GLU A 578 33.01 -10.37 0.72
C GLU A 578 32.72 -8.90 1.11
N ALA A 579 31.56 -8.64 1.72
CA ALA A 579 31.19 -7.33 2.23
C ALA A 579 32.14 -6.82 3.31
N LEU A 580 32.51 -7.67 4.28
CA LEU A 580 33.43 -7.30 5.36
C LEU A 580 34.85 -7.00 4.83
N ARG A 581 35.31 -7.74 3.82
CA ARG A 581 36.59 -7.45 3.14
C ARG A 581 36.56 -6.13 2.38
N ALA A 582 35.50 -5.89 1.59
CA ALA A 582 35.32 -4.64 0.86
C ALA A 582 35.17 -3.42 1.79
N ALA A 583 34.65 -3.62 3.01
CA ALA A 583 34.56 -2.60 4.06
C ALA A 583 35.86 -2.45 4.90
N GLY A 584 36.87 -3.30 4.72
CA GLY A 584 38.06 -3.35 5.58
C GLY A 584 37.81 -3.83 7.02
N ARG A 585 36.66 -4.47 7.28
CA ARG A 585 36.16 -4.90 8.60
C ARG A 585 36.36 -6.41 8.83
N GLU A 586 37.54 -6.92 8.52
CA GLU A 586 37.89 -8.33 8.80
C GLU A 586 38.01 -8.63 10.31
N ASP A 587 38.04 -7.62 11.18
CA ASP A 587 37.92 -7.77 12.65
C ASP A 587 36.58 -8.38 13.10
N LEU A 588 35.57 -8.36 12.23
CA LEU A 588 34.27 -9.02 12.43
C LEU A 588 34.25 -10.47 11.92
N ILE A 589 35.39 -11.00 11.46
CA ILE A 589 35.59 -12.40 11.04
C ILE A 589 36.40 -13.13 12.13
N GLY A 590 35.72 -13.77 13.07
CA GLY A 590 36.36 -14.34 14.25
C GLY A 590 35.46 -15.21 15.12
N PHE A 591 35.95 -15.56 16.32
CA PHE A 591 35.20 -16.38 17.28
C PHE A 591 34.62 -15.58 18.45
N ASP A 592 34.96 -14.28 18.58
CA ASP A 592 34.45 -13.39 19.62
C ASP A 592 32.94 -13.15 19.48
N LYS A 593 32.30 -12.78 20.60
CA LYS A 593 30.88 -12.39 20.64
C LYS A 593 30.55 -11.20 19.72
N LYS A 594 31.53 -10.31 19.44
CA LYS A 594 31.39 -9.17 18.50
C LYS A 594 31.38 -9.58 17.03
N CYS A 595 32.03 -10.69 16.67
CA CYS A 595 32.20 -11.08 15.28
C CYS A 595 30.86 -11.50 14.68
N LEU A 596 30.60 -11.08 13.43
CA LEU A 596 29.40 -11.47 12.70
C LEU A 596 29.53 -12.91 12.21
N VAL A 597 30.69 -13.26 11.66
CA VAL A 597 30.94 -14.58 11.05
C VAL A 597 32.25 -15.17 11.54
N ARG A 598 32.34 -16.50 11.55
CA ARG A 598 33.60 -17.20 11.84
C ARG A 598 34.55 -17.17 10.64
N PRO A 599 35.88 -17.32 10.83
CA PRO A 599 36.80 -17.61 9.74
C PRO A 599 36.39 -18.90 9.01
N ASP A 600 36.78 -19.06 7.75
CA ASP A 600 36.68 -20.37 7.10
C ASP A 600 37.66 -21.33 7.79
N THR A 601 37.18 -22.51 8.20
CA THR A 601 38.07 -23.58 8.66
C THR A 601 38.98 -23.95 7.50
N PRO A 602 40.31 -24.03 7.71
CA PRO A 602 41.21 -24.56 6.69
C PRO A 602 40.69 -25.93 6.26
N LYS A 603 40.49 -26.12 4.94
CA LYS A 603 40.30 -27.48 4.41
C LYS A 603 41.53 -28.27 4.81
N ASN A 604 41.35 -29.39 5.52
CA ASN A 604 42.46 -30.26 5.90
C ASN A 604 43.28 -30.65 4.66
N THR A 605 44.43 -30.00 4.49
CA THR A 605 45.50 -30.48 3.64
C THR A 605 46.03 -31.75 4.30
N ALA A 606 45.47 -32.89 3.88
CA ALA A 606 45.78 -34.18 4.46
C ALA A 606 47.30 -34.40 4.44
N TYR A 607 47.91 -34.30 5.63
CA TYR A 607 49.35 -34.30 5.80
C TYR A 607 49.83 -35.73 5.52
N LYS A 608 50.21 -36.00 4.27
CA LYS A 608 50.85 -37.26 3.86
C LYS A 608 52.25 -37.32 4.47
N GLY A 609 52.31 -37.65 5.76
CA GLY A 609 53.53 -38.16 6.38
C GLY A 609 54.04 -39.34 5.56
N LYS A 610 55.32 -39.30 5.21
CA LYS A 610 55.96 -40.39 4.46
C LYS A 610 56.23 -41.56 5.40
N ASP A 611 55.91 -42.77 4.97
CA ASP A 611 56.51 -43.98 5.53
C ASP A 611 58.02 -43.98 5.25
N GLN A 612 58.83 -44.01 6.32
CA GLN A 612 60.16 -44.62 6.34
C GLN A 612 60.32 -45.31 7.70
N GLY A 613 60.65 -46.61 7.70
CA GLY A 613 60.69 -47.46 8.89
C GLY A 613 62.07 -47.54 9.56
N GLY A 614 62.11 -48.05 10.80
CA GLY A 614 63.35 -48.17 11.59
C GLY A 614 63.23 -48.93 12.93
N ASP A 615 62.99 -50.24 12.83
CA ASP A 615 63.28 -51.32 13.82
C ASP A 615 62.85 -51.29 15.32
N LYS A 616 63.11 -52.42 16.02
CA LYS A 616 62.58 -52.82 17.36
C LYS A 616 63.66 -52.86 18.47
N PRO A 617 63.27 -53.00 19.77
CA PRO A 617 63.13 -54.32 20.44
C PRO A 617 61.76 -54.50 21.16
N GLN A 618 61.14 -55.69 21.32
CA GLN A 618 61.38 -56.80 22.28
C GLN A 618 61.39 -56.41 23.80
N SER A 619 60.78 -57.12 24.77
CA SER A 619 59.70 -58.16 24.78
C SER A 619 59.28 -58.59 26.22
N ALA A 620 58.00 -58.92 26.49
CA ALA A 620 57.45 -59.88 27.51
C ALA A 620 55.90 -59.82 27.51
N GLN A 621 55.09 -60.91 27.42
CA GLN A 621 54.76 -61.97 28.40
C GLN A 621 54.19 -61.45 29.75
N LYS A 622 52.98 -61.78 30.26
CA LYS A 622 51.85 -62.72 29.94
C LYS A 622 50.49 -61.95 30.08
N GLY A 623 49.25 -62.47 29.97
CA GLY A 623 48.65 -63.83 29.87
C GLY A 623 47.13 -63.79 29.53
N LYS A 624 46.32 -64.78 29.99
CA LYS A 624 44.84 -64.95 29.76
C LYS A 624 44.28 -66.04 30.74
N PRO A 625 42.98 -66.46 30.80
CA PRO A 625 41.72 -65.98 30.17
C PRO A 625 40.45 -65.99 31.12
N LYS A 626 39.23 -65.94 30.52
CA LYS A 626 37.88 -66.41 30.99
C LYS A 626 36.95 -65.41 31.74
N SER A 627 35.61 -65.52 31.71
CA SER A 627 34.63 -65.63 30.58
C SER A 627 33.15 -65.82 31.07
N ALA A 628 32.20 -64.98 30.62
CA ALA A 628 30.72 -65.19 30.64
C ALA A 628 30.03 -65.31 32.04
N PRO A 629 28.69 -65.22 32.20
CA PRO A 629 27.60 -65.22 31.20
C PRO A 629 26.52 -64.09 31.30
N LYS A 630 25.44 -64.20 30.50
CA LYS A 630 24.13 -63.50 30.64
C LYS A 630 23.06 -64.47 31.21
N PRO A 631 22.00 -63.97 31.86
CA PRO A 631 20.70 -63.73 31.19
C PRO A 631 20.25 -62.24 31.41
N THR A 632 18.99 -61.76 31.44
CA THR A 632 17.60 -62.29 31.35
C THR A 632 16.67 -61.22 30.71
N GLU A 633 15.35 -61.43 30.68
CA GLU A 633 14.31 -60.46 30.21
C GLU A 633 13.30 -60.04 31.32
N ALA A 634 12.37 -59.14 30.94
CA ALA A 634 11.14 -58.68 31.63
C ALA A 634 11.34 -57.76 32.86
N VAL A 635 10.66 -56.60 32.98
CA VAL A 635 9.20 -56.41 33.12
C VAL A 635 8.72 -55.07 32.51
N LYS A 636 7.45 -54.98 32.10
CA LYS A 636 6.78 -53.69 31.76
C LYS A 636 6.07 -53.10 32.97
N VAL A 637 6.24 -51.80 33.23
CA VAL A 637 5.29 -50.99 34.02
C VAL A 637 4.99 -49.68 33.27
N SER A 638 3.73 -49.27 33.26
CA SER A 638 3.24 -48.10 32.53
C SER A 638 3.19 -46.83 33.39
N GLY A 639 3.83 -45.74 32.94
CA GLY A 639 3.67 -44.39 33.49
C GLY A 639 3.35 -43.39 32.37
N ARG A 640 2.24 -42.65 32.48
CA ARG A 640 1.67 -41.85 31.38
C ARG A 640 1.66 -40.35 31.71
N ALA A 641 2.68 -39.62 31.29
CA ALA A 641 2.71 -38.15 31.35
C ALA A 641 2.91 -37.58 29.94
N LYS A 642 2.05 -36.64 29.52
CA LYS A 642 2.14 -35.97 28.21
C LYS A 642 2.99 -34.70 28.34
N GLY A 643 4.18 -34.69 27.73
CA GLY A 643 4.95 -33.47 27.47
C GLY A 643 4.89 -33.09 25.99
N LEU A 644 4.66 -31.81 25.68
CA LEU A 644 4.72 -31.29 24.32
C LEU A 644 6.18 -31.14 23.88
N GLY A 645 6.55 -31.70 22.72
CA GLY A 645 7.94 -31.73 22.27
C GLY A 645 8.08 -32.13 20.81
N GLY A 646 7.67 -31.25 19.89
CA GLY A 646 7.82 -31.47 18.46
C GLY A 646 9.29 -31.46 18.04
N LYS A 647 9.79 -32.58 17.48
CA LYS A 647 11.05 -32.63 16.72
C LYS A 647 10.77 -33.00 15.27
N THR A 648 11.35 -32.22 14.37
CA THR A 648 11.23 -32.37 12.92
C THR A 648 11.93 -33.63 12.43
N ALA A 649 11.18 -34.52 11.77
CA ALA A 649 11.71 -35.62 10.98
C ALA A 649 11.49 -35.32 9.48
N LYS A 650 12.53 -35.49 8.67
CA LYS A 650 12.38 -35.49 7.20
C LYS A 650 11.67 -36.77 6.79
N ILE A 651 10.60 -36.67 6.00
CA ILE A 651 10.03 -37.81 5.26
C ILE A 651 9.88 -37.40 3.81
N THR A 652 10.51 -38.19 2.93
CA THR A 652 10.35 -38.15 1.48
C THR A 652 9.38 -39.25 1.07
N SER A 653 8.21 -38.90 0.52
CA SER A 653 7.46 -39.79 -0.38
C SER A 653 6.28 -39.10 -1.06
N THR A 654 6.07 -39.48 -2.32
CA THR A 654 4.84 -39.44 -3.12
C THR A 654 3.50 -39.20 -2.40
N ALA A 655 2.66 -38.34 -2.99
CA ALA A 655 1.28 -38.14 -2.55
C ALA A 655 0.29 -39.17 -3.16
N PRO A 656 -0.63 -39.77 -2.37
CA PRO A 656 -1.75 -40.54 -2.89
C PRO A 656 -2.94 -39.63 -3.24
N LYS A 657 -3.71 -39.99 -4.29
CA LYS A 657 -4.99 -39.34 -4.61
C LYS A 657 -6.11 -39.90 -3.74
N PRO A 658 -6.99 -39.07 -3.15
CA PRO A 658 -8.34 -39.49 -2.79
C PRO A 658 -9.18 -39.64 -4.06
N SER A 659 -9.97 -40.70 -4.14
CA SER A 659 -11.00 -40.86 -5.17
C SER A 659 -12.35 -41.03 -4.49
N TYR A 660 -13.38 -40.38 -5.02
CA TYR A 660 -14.78 -40.73 -4.74
C TYR A 660 -15.53 -40.82 -6.05
N ALA A 661 -16.27 -41.92 -6.22
CA ALA A 661 -16.89 -42.29 -7.49
C ALA A 661 -18.32 -41.76 -7.59
N ALA A 662 -18.69 -41.30 -8.80
CA ALA A 662 -20.08 -41.02 -9.12
C ALA A 662 -20.92 -42.30 -9.17
N LYS A 663 -22.22 -42.20 -8.86
CA LYS A 663 -23.23 -43.19 -9.23
C LYS A 663 -24.26 -42.53 -10.14
N ASN A 664 -24.36 -43.03 -11.36
CA ASN A 664 -25.40 -42.62 -12.30
C ASN A 664 -26.74 -43.28 -11.94
N ALA A 665 -27.83 -42.55 -12.15
CA ALA A 665 -29.14 -43.10 -12.47
C ALA A 665 -29.69 -42.30 -13.67
N ALA A 666 -30.13 -42.97 -14.73
CA ALA A 666 -30.48 -42.31 -15.99
C ALA A 666 -31.84 -42.78 -16.51
N ALA A 667 -32.65 -41.86 -17.05
CA ALA A 667 -33.78 -42.19 -17.93
C ALA A 667 -34.24 -41.02 -18.82
N LYS A 668 -34.22 -41.26 -20.14
CA LYS A 668 -35.25 -40.88 -21.14
C LYS A 668 -35.64 -39.40 -21.38
N LYS A 669 -35.08 -38.85 -22.46
CA LYS A 669 -35.86 -38.25 -23.59
C LYS A 669 -36.58 -39.39 -24.38
N PRO A 670 -37.44 -39.18 -25.41
CA PRO A 670 -37.79 -37.99 -26.22
C PRO A 670 -39.34 -37.76 -26.23
N PRO A 671 -40.05 -37.09 -27.19
CA PRO A 671 -39.61 -36.53 -28.48
C PRO A 671 -40.13 -35.12 -28.88
N VAL A 672 -39.68 -34.72 -30.08
CA VAL A 672 -40.01 -33.51 -30.83
C VAL A 672 -41.44 -33.57 -31.37
N GLY A 673 -42.12 -32.42 -31.43
CA GLY A 673 -43.32 -32.20 -32.25
C GLY A 673 -43.19 -30.92 -33.06
N SER A 674 -43.32 -31.00 -34.38
CA SER A 674 -43.25 -29.86 -35.31
C SER A 674 -44.63 -29.55 -35.90
N ASN A 675 -44.97 -28.27 -36.05
CA ASN A 675 -45.57 -27.72 -37.28
C ASN A 675 -45.89 -26.20 -37.22
N LYS A 676 -45.65 -25.55 -38.38
CA LYS A 676 -46.42 -24.47 -39.04
C LYS A 676 -46.93 -23.25 -38.25
N ALA A 677 -46.53 -22.08 -38.74
CA ALA A 677 -47.31 -20.84 -38.65
C ALA A 677 -48.54 -20.85 -39.58
N PRO A 678 -49.46 -19.89 -39.42
CA PRO A 678 -49.79 -19.03 -40.56
C PRO A 678 -49.83 -17.52 -40.23
N ASN A 679 -49.82 -16.69 -41.27
CA ASN A 679 -50.02 -15.23 -41.21
C ASN A 679 -51.49 -14.86 -40.95
N ALA A 680 -51.76 -13.69 -40.33
CA ALA A 680 -52.69 -12.68 -40.88
C ALA A 680 -52.71 -11.33 -40.10
N ALA A 681 -52.21 -10.28 -40.77
CA ALA A 681 -52.74 -8.91 -40.93
C ALA A 681 -53.53 -8.13 -39.83
N ASN A 682 -53.33 -6.80 -39.86
CA ASN A 682 -54.20 -5.71 -39.38
C ASN A 682 -54.32 -5.50 -37.84
N LYS A 683 -54.53 -4.28 -37.31
CA LYS A 683 -54.80 -2.95 -37.93
C LYS A 683 -54.33 -1.82 -36.98
N ALA A 684 -54.03 -0.63 -37.52
CA ALA A 684 -53.95 0.62 -36.73
C ALA A 684 -55.35 1.23 -36.50
N PRO A 685 -55.48 2.25 -35.62
CA PRO A 685 -55.71 3.59 -36.18
C PRO A 685 -54.98 4.75 -35.48
N ASN A 686 -54.89 5.89 -36.18
CA ASN A 686 -54.48 7.20 -35.65
C ASN A 686 -55.68 7.98 -35.10
N ALA A 687 -55.48 8.73 -34.00
CA ALA A 687 -55.99 10.08 -33.71
C ALA A 687 -55.70 10.42 -32.23
N ALA A 688 -55.36 11.62 -31.72
CA ALA A 688 -55.07 12.98 -32.19
C ALA A 688 -55.85 14.02 -31.35
N ASN A 689 -55.25 15.19 -31.16
CA ASN A 689 -55.80 16.47 -30.67
C ASN A 689 -55.98 16.77 -29.15
N LYS A 690 -55.26 17.85 -28.78
CA LYS A 690 -55.68 19.04 -27.99
C LYS A 690 -55.65 19.04 -26.46
N ALA A 691 -54.85 19.97 -25.95
CA ALA A 691 -55.01 20.63 -24.66
C ALA A 691 -55.98 21.85 -24.78
N PRO A 692 -56.33 22.49 -23.65
CA PRO A 692 -56.52 23.94 -23.59
C PRO A 692 -55.45 24.62 -22.70
N ASN A 693 -55.41 25.96 -22.73
CA ASN A 693 -54.34 26.79 -22.14
C ASN A 693 -54.90 28.12 -21.58
N SER A 694 -54.66 28.40 -20.29
CA SER A 694 -54.73 29.75 -19.68
C SER A 694 -54.16 29.70 -18.25
N ALA A 695 -53.32 30.58 -17.68
CA ALA A 695 -52.79 31.94 -17.97
C ALA A 695 -53.43 33.12 -17.18
N LYS A 696 -52.71 33.60 -16.15
CA LYS A 696 -52.64 34.97 -15.56
C LYS A 696 -51.57 34.92 -14.44
N LYS A 697 -50.42 35.62 -14.48
CA LYS A 697 -50.10 37.07 -14.41
C LYS A 697 -50.13 37.69 -12.98
N ALA A 698 -48.93 37.85 -12.39
CA ALA A 698 -48.28 39.09 -11.89
C ALA A 698 -49.02 40.00 -10.85
N PRO A 699 -48.41 41.05 -10.21
CA PRO A 699 -47.06 41.65 -10.40
C PRO A 699 -46.26 41.97 -9.08
N SER A 700 -44.91 42.10 -9.11
CA SER A 700 -44.07 43.34 -9.08
C SER A 700 -43.60 43.91 -7.70
N GLY A 701 -42.34 44.36 -7.65
CA GLY A 701 -41.69 45.13 -6.56
C GLY A 701 -40.34 44.51 -6.14
N ALA A 702 -39.12 45.05 -6.31
CA ALA A 702 -38.52 46.37 -6.62
C ALA A 702 -37.92 47.12 -5.40
N GLY A 703 -36.65 47.53 -5.52
CA GLY A 703 -35.88 48.26 -4.49
C GLY A 703 -34.90 47.37 -3.68
N ALA A 704 -33.71 47.79 -3.23
CA ALA A 704 -32.56 48.51 -3.81
C ALA A 704 -31.72 49.22 -2.71
N GLN A 705 -30.47 48.76 -2.52
CA GLN A 705 -29.29 49.49 -2.00
C GLN A 705 -29.16 49.97 -0.51
N LYS A 706 -27.91 49.79 -0.03
CA LYS A 706 -27.04 50.68 0.81
C LYS A 706 -27.01 50.60 2.36
N ARG A 707 -25.84 50.12 2.82
CA ARG A 707 -24.88 50.73 3.78
C ARG A 707 -25.26 50.97 5.27
N GLY A 708 -24.41 50.41 6.14
CA GLY A 708 -24.16 50.80 7.53
C GLY A 708 -23.34 49.68 8.21
N LYS A 709 -22.01 49.73 8.25
CA LYS A 709 -21.18 50.35 9.31
C LYS A 709 -21.59 49.95 10.73
N GLY A 710 -20.80 49.02 11.29
CA GLY A 710 -20.63 48.66 12.69
C GLY A 710 -19.26 48.03 12.80
#